data_AF-A0A2E7ZS83-F1
#
_entry.id   AF-A0A2E7ZS83-F1
#
_cell.length_a   1.000
_cell.length_b   1.000
_cell.length_c   1.000
_cell.angle_alpha   90.00
_cell.angle_beta   90.00
_cell.angle_gamma   90.00
#
_symmetry.space_group_name_H-M   'P 1'
#
loop_
_entity.id
_entity.type
_entity.pdbx_description
1 polymer ?
#
loop_
_entity_poly.entity_id
_entity_poly.type
_entity_poly.pdbx_seq_one_letter_code
_entity_poly.pdbx_strand_id
1 'polypeptide(L)'
;MLVLKGGEVLAGDEVLATSLDSSCEGIGDVCGSDKAVCVKKHIGKTFETLKADLGNVNYPLFACETPLNEPSCVPARTLTEDIVNGSSVYAGKSDPKDIDGDGIANETDNCPKIFNPVRPMDGGKQADVDADGQGDSCDPCPVNADTTECSPVDPADLDGDGIPSVSDNCPDQNNSDQADSDGDNKGDACDACPEYANPGSAGCLATIPTLKTDSTLQEQRVALTGVVVTALEETGYFLQQAGGAVDHGGIFVYSGSSDNQPPVGTIVDITGATLTTFYGQIQIKGAVWQDTGSTEALIPRALSQAQVTALAEQDLGSSVHEGLLVIVSDVTVTDPTPSAGPGAADAKNEFVVTGSLRVDDALYKGLDYPQVIKGTVFASLTGPVSFRNDSIKLLPRDNKDVALGPPEVSTLSADKAWQRVGKSGKTLGEALQVVLTHAPAQDTVLTVSSADPLVASTAQEVIVKAGQSQATVECSGQAVGTTELTVKVKGGSKSAKATLVVLSEDATPGLASADPSPVVMPLGAAATITVNLLHPAPVGGMVLTVSSDSINLVTAPATVTATEDGLVALVPVTSGAAKGSATLTIQSGSNKLDVKIDVVDPAALSIDVGGWKIVQQNSSKTFMLPAGAKMVPGGTLVVGRNADQAKFEAFWQVQIGVNSTYIDGKNVFPSINGDETFSLKDANGAVLDGPTVKLVKGVAANYKRKLPVSSAGTVSSWSTGPVAPGGPTPGAVPAGVAGQKTPYISEFSDATGSGNYIYEFVELHLPAQ
;
A
#
# COMPACT_ATOMS: atom_id res chain seq x y z
N MET A 1 -45.81 -31.96 2.60
CA MET A 1 -45.68 -31.11 3.80
C MET A 1 -46.93 -30.25 3.96
N LEU A 2 -47.38 -29.96 5.19
CA LEU A 2 -48.51 -29.07 5.48
C LEU A 2 -48.20 -28.21 6.71
N VAL A 3 -48.41 -26.90 6.61
CA VAL A 3 -48.16 -25.93 7.68
C VAL A 3 -49.47 -25.24 8.04
N LEU A 4 -49.80 -25.23 9.33
CA LEU A 4 -51.01 -24.64 9.88
C LEU A 4 -50.67 -23.56 10.91
N LYS A 5 -51.50 -22.51 10.99
CA LYS A 5 -51.49 -21.51 12.07
C LYS A 5 -52.88 -21.40 12.66
N GLY A 6 -53.02 -21.67 13.95
CA GLY A 6 -54.33 -21.65 14.61
C GLY A 6 -55.36 -22.60 13.99
N GLY A 7 -54.92 -23.68 13.33
CA GLY A 7 -55.78 -24.63 12.60
C GLY A 7 -56.08 -24.25 11.14
N GLU A 8 -55.67 -23.08 10.67
CA GLU A 8 -55.83 -22.66 9.28
C GLU A 8 -54.61 -22.98 8.42
N VAL A 9 -54.81 -23.33 7.15
CA VAL A 9 -53.72 -23.64 6.22
C VAL A 9 -52.95 -22.38 5.85
N LEU A 10 -51.62 -22.46 5.97
CA LEU A 10 -50.69 -21.42 5.52
C LEU A 10 -50.01 -21.80 4.20
N ALA A 11 -49.47 -23.02 4.14
CA ALA A 11 -48.77 -23.54 2.97
C ALA A 11 -48.70 -25.08 3.03
N GLY A 12 -48.48 -25.72 1.89
CA GLY A 12 -48.26 -27.16 1.84
C GLY A 12 -48.16 -27.70 0.42
N ASP A 13 -48.18 -29.04 0.29
CA ASP A 13 -48.30 -29.70 -1.01
C ASP A 13 -49.59 -29.24 -1.68
N GLU A 14 -49.50 -28.89 -2.97
CA GLU A 14 -50.58 -28.17 -3.66
C GLU A 14 -51.92 -28.89 -3.55
N VAL A 15 -51.93 -30.20 -3.83
CA VAL A 15 -53.15 -31.03 -3.75
C VAL A 15 -53.75 -31.03 -2.34
N LEU A 16 -52.91 -31.12 -1.30
CA LEU A 16 -53.37 -31.20 0.08
C LEU A 16 -53.86 -29.84 0.57
N ALA A 17 -53.09 -28.78 0.35
CA ALA A 17 -53.44 -27.42 0.75
C ALA A 17 -54.70 -26.92 0.05
N THR A 18 -54.82 -27.12 -1.27
CA THR A 18 -56.01 -26.70 -2.04
C THR A 18 -57.25 -27.55 -1.72
N SER A 19 -57.09 -28.80 -1.29
CA SER A 19 -58.21 -29.63 -0.82
C SER A 19 -58.77 -29.20 0.53
N LEU A 20 -57.93 -28.59 1.37
CA LEU A 20 -58.31 -28.11 2.71
C LEU A 20 -58.78 -26.65 2.69
N ASP A 21 -58.19 -25.83 1.81
CA ASP A 21 -58.60 -24.45 1.60
C ASP A 21 -58.42 -24.07 0.12
N SER A 22 -59.54 -23.92 -0.58
CA SER A 22 -59.55 -23.59 -2.01
C SER A 22 -59.03 -22.18 -2.34
N SER A 23 -58.76 -21.35 -1.33
CA SER A 23 -58.18 -20.02 -1.52
C SER A 23 -56.65 -20.03 -1.64
N CYS A 24 -56.01 -21.19 -1.42
CA CYS A 24 -54.57 -21.34 -1.58
C CYS A 24 -54.14 -21.31 -3.05
N GLU A 25 -53.09 -20.56 -3.32
CA GLU A 25 -52.52 -20.33 -4.64
C GLU A 25 -51.39 -21.33 -4.90
N GLY A 26 -51.48 -22.10 -5.98
CA GLY A 26 -50.39 -22.94 -6.45
C GLY A 26 -49.19 -22.09 -6.88
N ILE A 27 -48.01 -22.43 -6.36
CA ILE A 27 -46.73 -21.76 -6.67
C ILE A 27 -45.82 -22.63 -7.55
N GLY A 28 -46.34 -23.76 -8.03
CA GLY A 28 -45.65 -24.70 -8.89
C GLY A 28 -44.64 -25.57 -8.15
N ASP A 29 -43.74 -26.16 -8.92
CA ASP A 29 -42.73 -27.08 -8.41
C ASP A 29 -41.72 -26.37 -7.51
N VAL A 30 -41.70 -26.78 -6.23
CA VAL A 30 -40.66 -26.42 -5.28
C VAL A 30 -39.96 -27.71 -4.86
N CYS A 31 -38.76 -27.90 -5.38
CA CYS A 31 -37.87 -29.01 -5.02
C CYS A 31 -38.42 -30.41 -5.35
N GLY A 32 -39.03 -30.55 -6.52
CA GLY A 32 -39.55 -31.82 -7.04
C GLY A 32 -40.97 -32.14 -6.59
N SER A 33 -41.71 -31.16 -6.08
CA SER A 33 -43.11 -31.32 -5.68
C SER A 33 -43.88 -30.02 -5.70
N ASP A 34 -45.04 -30.02 -6.35
CA ASP A 34 -45.92 -28.85 -6.44
C ASP A 34 -46.40 -28.38 -5.05
N LYS A 35 -46.35 -27.07 -4.81
CA LYS A 35 -46.72 -26.43 -3.54
C LYS A 35 -47.81 -25.38 -3.75
N ALA A 36 -48.57 -25.12 -2.69
CA ALA A 36 -49.47 -23.99 -2.61
C ALA A 36 -49.30 -23.19 -1.31
N VAL A 37 -49.61 -21.90 -1.38
CA VAL A 37 -49.58 -20.95 -0.25
C VAL A 37 -50.90 -20.18 -0.18
N CYS A 38 -51.38 -19.88 1.02
CA CYS A 38 -52.70 -19.26 1.22
C CYS A 38 -52.60 -17.77 1.59
N VAL A 39 -51.60 -17.07 1.02
CA VAL A 39 -51.22 -15.70 1.42
C VAL A 39 -52.35 -14.69 1.20
N LYS A 40 -53.16 -14.83 0.14
CA LYS A 40 -54.28 -13.92 -0.09
C LYS A 40 -55.29 -13.89 1.06
N LYS A 41 -55.53 -15.04 1.69
CA LYS A 41 -56.44 -15.12 2.85
C LYS A 41 -55.85 -14.42 4.07
N HIS A 42 -54.56 -14.60 4.32
CA HIS A 42 -53.90 -14.13 5.55
C HIS A 42 -53.44 -12.68 5.49
N ILE A 43 -53.03 -12.18 4.33
CA ILE A 43 -52.46 -10.84 4.18
C ILE A 43 -53.10 -10.01 3.07
N GLY A 44 -54.20 -10.50 2.46
CA GLY A 44 -54.98 -9.76 1.46
C GLY A 44 -54.34 -9.60 0.08
N LYS A 45 -53.15 -10.17 -0.15
CA LYS A 45 -52.39 -10.09 -1.41
C LYS A 45 -52.14 -11.46 -2.01
N THR A 46 -52.23 -11.57 -3.33
CA THR A 46 -51.81 -12.79 -4.07
C THR A 46 -50.31 -12.97 -4.01
N PHE A 47 -49.83 -14.21 -4.13
CA PHE A 47 -48.40 -14.52 -4.08
C PHE A 47 -47.62 -13.76 -5.17
N GLU A 48 -48.17 -13.66 -6.38
CA GLU A 48 -47.56 -12.88 -7.48
C GLU A 48 -47.44 -11.39 -7.17
N THR A 49 -48.43 -10.81 -6.48
CA THR A 49 -48.37 -9.38 -6.10
C THR A 49 -47.38 -9.16 -4.98
N LEU A 50 -47.33 -10.07 -4.01
CA LEU A 50 -46.33 -10.03 -2.95
C LEU A 50 -44.90 -10.11 -3.53
N LYS A 51 -44.69 -11.00 -4.51
CA LYS A 51 -43.43 -11.14 -5.22
C LYS A 51 -43.05 -9.89 -6.01
N ALA A 52 -44.03 -9.25 -6.66
CA ALA A 52 -43.81 -8.00 -7.38
C ALA A 52 -43.45 -6.83 -6.43
N ASP A 53 -44.07 -6.76 -5.26
CA ASP A 53 -43.80 -5.73 -4.24
C ASP A 53 -42.39 -5.83 -3.65
N LEU A 54 -41.80 -7.03 -3.62
CA LEU A 54 -40.45 -7.27 -3.05
C LEU A 54 -39.30 -6.80 -3.96
N GLY A 55 -39.55 -6.51 -5.24
CA GLY A 55 -38.53 -6.00 -6.17
C GLY A 55 -37.36 -6.96 -6.41
N ASN A 56 -36.12 -6.44 -6.40
CA ASN A 56 -34.89 -7.25 -6.51
C ASN A 56 -34.59 -7.92 -5.16
N VAL A 57 -34.99 -9.18 -5.02
CA VAL A 57 -34.70 -9.98 -3.83
C VAL A 57 -33.29 -10.55 -3.95
N ASN A 58 -32.41 -10.26 -2.99
CA ASN A 58 -31.04 -10.77 -2.97
C ASN A 58 -30.96 -12.30 -2.72
N TYR A 59 -32.07 -12.93 -2.35
CA TYR A 59 -32.19 -14.36 -2.09
C TYR A 59 -33.33 -14.99 -2.91
N PRO A 60 -33.15 -16.23 -3.39
CA PRO A 60 -34.25 -16.97 -4.00
C PRO A 60 -35.34 -17.27 -2.96
N LEU A 61 -36.61 -17.12 -3.35
CA LEU A 61 -37.76 -17.39 -2.46
C LEU A 61 -37.82 -18.84 -1.96
N PHE A 62 -37.20 -19.77 -2.70
CA PHE A 62 -37.11 -21.17 -2.36
C PHE A 62 -35.71 -21.68 -2.70
N ALA A 63 -35.15 -22.52 -1.83
CA ALA A 63 -33.90 -23.21 -2.07
C ALA A 63 -34.09 -24.71 -1.83
N CYS A 64 -33.57 -25.54 -2.75
CA CYS A 64 -33.69 -26.99 -2.69
C CYS A 64 -32.46 -27.68 -2.11
N GLU A 65 -31.42 -26.88 -1.86
CA GLU A 65 -30.17 -27.26 -1.20
C GLU A 65 -29.86 -26.17 -0.17
N THR A 66 -28.90 -26.43 0.72
CA THR A 66 -28.43 -25.42 1.68
C THR A 66 -27.91 -24.19 0.93
N PRO A 67 -28.51 -23.00 1.12
CA PRO A 67 -28.03 -21.80 0.45
C PRO A 67 -26.59 -21.48 0.86
N LEU A 68 -25.79 -21.04 -0.11
CA LEU A 68 -24.42 -20.59 0.17
C LEU A 68 -24.50 -19.35 1.09
N ASN A 69 -23.91 -19.45 2.29
CA ASN A 69 -23.87 -18.43 3.34
C ASN A 69 -25.17 -18.24 4.18
N GLU A 70 -26.05 -19.24 4.27
CA GLU A 70 -27.09 -19.22 5.33
C GLU A 70 -26.60 -19.87 6.65
N PRO A 71 -26.97 -19.31 7.82
CA PRO A 71 -26.68 -19.93 9.11
C PRO A 71 -27.39 -21.29 9.20
N SER A 72 -26.66 -22.31 9.63
CA SER A 72 -27.15 -23.68 9.64
C SER A 72 -28.29 -23.88 10.64
N CYS A 73 -29.20 -24.83 10.39
CA CYS A 73 -30.25 -25.23 11.35
C CYS A 73 -29.68 -25.94 12.61
N VAL A 74 -28.37 -26.21 12.63
CA VAL A 74 -27.64 -26.57 13.84
C VAL A 74 -27.03 -25.28 14.39
N PRO A 75 -27.50 -24.78 15.53
CA PRO A 75 -26.90 -23.60 16.16
C PRO A 75 -25.40 -23.85 16.33
N ALA A 76 -24.57 -23.03 15.69
CA ALA A 76 -23.13 -23.17 15.72
C ALA A 76 -22.49 -21.79 15.72
N ARG A 77 -21.65 -21.55 16.72
CA ARG A 77 -20.71 -20.44 16.83
C ARG A 77 -19.35 -21.04 17.06
N THR A 78 -18.72 -21.50 15.99
CA THR A 78 -17.54 -22.38 16.09
C THR A 78 -16.23 -21.61 16.10
N LEU A 79 -16.26 -20.31 15.82
CA LEU A 79 -15.09 -19.45 15.81
C LEU A 79 -15.19 -18.40 16.92
N THR A 80 -14.04 -18.05 17.50
CA THR A 80 -13.94 -16.98 18.51
C THR A 80 -14.40 -15.62 17.98
N GLU A 81 -14.31 -15.40 16.66
CA GLU A 81 -14.73 -14.17 15.99
C GLU A 81 -16.26 -14.08 15.82
N ASP A 82 -16.98 -15.20 16.00
CA ASP A 82 -18.46 -15.24 16.02
C ASP A 82 -19.02 -14.78 17.40
N ILE A 83 -18.14 -14.59 18.39
CA ILE A 83 -18.53 -14.11 19.71
C ILE A 83 -18.86 -12.63 19.64
N VAL A 84 -20.09 -12.30 20.05
CA VAL A 84 -20.52 -10.91 20.24
C VAL A 84 -20.86 -10.75 21.70
N ASN A 85 -20.30 -9.71 22.34
CA ASN A 85 -20.64 -9.31 23.70
C ASN A 85 -20.53 -10.44 24.75
N GLY A 86 -19.47 -11.27 24.66
CA GLY A 86 -19.20 -12.33 25.64
C GLY A 86 -20.00 -13.64 25.44
N SER A 87 -20.71 -13.81 24.33
CA SER A 87 -21.44 -15.06 24.01
C SER A 87 -20.53 -16.31 23.95
N SER A 88 -21.07 -17.51 24.20
CA SER A 88 -20.30 -18.77 24.17
C SER A 88 -20.01 -19.25 22.73
N VAL A 89 -18.93 -20.04 22.59
CA VAL A 89 -18.53 -20.72 21.35
C VAL A 89 -19.01 -22.16 21.43
N TYR A 90 -19.83 -22.59 20.48
CA TYR A 90 -20.42 -23.92 20.48
C TYR A 90 -20.57 -24.52 19.10
N ALA A 91 -20.47 -25.85 19.04
CA ALA A 91 -20.62 -26.61 17.81
C ALA A 91 -21.99 -27.32 17.72
N GLY A 92 -22.84 -27.21 18.75
CA GLY A 92 -24.11 -27.93 18.85
C GLY A 92 -23.94 -29.45 18.90
N LYS A 93 -22.78 -29.93 19.36
CA LYS A 93 -22.42 -31.35 19.42
C LYS A 93 -22.13 -31.75 20.86
N SER A 94 -22.94 -32.66 21.38
CA SER A 94 -22.73 -33.28 22.69
C SER A 94 -21.37 -33.99 22.80
N ASP A 95 -20.66 -33.73 23.89
CA ASP A 95 -19.44 -34.40 24.34
C ASP A 95 -19.55 -34.73 25.84
N PRO A 96 -18.82 -35.72 26.41
CA PRO A 96 -18.93 -36.02 27.84
C PRO A 96 -18.57 -34.86 28.79
N LYS A 97 -17.94 -33.79 28.30
CA LYS A 97 -17.63 -32.57 29.07
C LYS A 97 -18.63 -31.41 28.88
N ASP A 98 -19.46 -31.49 27.85
CA ASP A 98 -20.48 -30.51 27.45
C ASP A 98 -21.60 -31.33 26.79
N ILE A 99 -22.49 -31.86 27.62
CA ILE A 99 -23.37 -32.97 27.21
C ILE A 99 -24.54 -32.52 26.34
N ASP A 100 -24.94 -31.25 26.38
CA ASP A 100 -25.94 -30.68 25.48
C ASP A 100 -25.31 -29.90 24.31
N GLY A 101 -24.01 -29.59 24.37
CA GLY A 101 -23.23 -29.08 23.25
C GLY A 101 -23.32 -27.57 23.06
N ASP A 102 -23.65 -26.83 24.12
CA ASP A 102 -23.89 -25.38 24.12
C ASP A 102 -22.63 -24.51 24.33
N GLY A 103 -21.48 -25.18 24.42
CA GLY A 103 -20.16 -24.53 24.54
C GLY A 103 -19.74 -24.24 25.97
N ILE A 104 -20.50 -24.71 26.96
CA ILE A 104 -20.24 -24.50 28.38
C ILE A 104 -19.99 -25.86 29.02
N ALA A 105 -18.94 -25.94 29.85
CA ALA A 105 -18.59 -27.22 30.47
C ALA A 105 -19.59 -27.57 31.57
N ASN A 106 -19.96 -28.85 31.68
CA ASN A 106 -20.96 -29.36 32.62
C ASN A 106 -20.76 -28.89 34.08
N GLU A 107 -19.51 -28.66 34.51
CA GLU A 107 -19.19 -28.18 35.86
C GLU A 107 -19.50 -26.70 36.12
N THR A 108 -19.64 -25.91 35.07
CA THR A 108 -19.92 -24.47 35.10
C THR A 108 -21.26 -24.10 34.48
N ASP A 109 -21.92 -25.09 33.88
CA ASP A 109 -23.19 -24.97 33.20
C ASP A 109 -24.34 -24.96 34.22
N ASN A 110 -25.19 -23.93 34.20
CA ASN A 110 -26.37 -23.84 35.08
C ASN A 110 -27.57 -24.68 34.57
N CYS A 111 -27.50 -25.22 33.35
CA CYS A 111 -28.41 -26.24 32.83
C CYS A 111 -27.66 -27.36 32.06
N PRO A 112 -26.86 -28.22 32.73
CA PRO A 112 -25.97 -29.22 32.11
C PRO A 112 -26.60 -30.32 31.26
N LYS A 113 -27.86 -30.22 30.84
CA LYS A 113 -28.56 -31.20 30.00
C LYS A 113 -29.50 -30.52 29.01
N ILE A 114 -29.61 -29.19 29.06
CA ILE A 114 -30.54 -28.40 28.27
C ILE A 114 -29.72 -27.27 27.64
N PHE A 115 -29.49 -27.40 26.34
CA PHE A 115 -28.74 -26.45 25.53
C PHE A 115 -29.16 -24.99 25.82
N ASN A 116 -28.32 -24.21 26.53
CA ASN A 116 -28.61 -22.84 26.94
C ASN A 116 -27.34 -21.94 26.87
N PRO A 117 -26.80 -21.72 25.66
CA PRO A 117 -25.54 -21.00 25.49
C PRO A 117 -25.67 -19.53 25.93
N VAL A 118 -24.55 -18.90 26.31
CA VAL A 118 -24.50 -17.45 26.55
C VAL A 118 -24.79 -16.72 25.24
N ARG A 119 -25.86 -15.91 25.20
CA ARG A 119 -26.23 -15.08 24.04
C ARG A 119 -25.56 -13.71 24.13
N PRO A 120 -25.48 -12.95 23.01
CA PRO A 120 -24.92 -11.59 23.03
C PRO A 120 -25.62 -10.62 23.98
N MET A 121 -26.87 -10.90 24.36
CA MET A 121 -27.63 -10.05 25.29
C MET A 121 -27.33 -10.38 26.76
N ASP A 122 -26.72 -11.52 27.06
CA ASP A 122 -26.63 -12.08 28.41
C ASP A 122 -25.37 -11.62 29.18
N GLY A 123 -24.60 -10.68 28.62
CA GLY A 123 -23.46 -10.05 29.32
C GLY A 123 -22.35 -11.00 29.76
N GLY A 124 -22.17 -12.12 29.04
CA GLY A 124 -21.13 -13.11 29.33
C GLY A 124 -21.48 -14.18 30.37
N LYS A 125 -22.76 -14.32 30.75
CA LYS A 125 -23.23 -15.34 31.71
C LYS A 125 -24.43 -16.10 31.17
N GLN A 126 -24.64 -17.34 31.62
CA GLN A 126 -25.90 -18.05 31.35
C GLN A 126 -27.03 -17.37 32.14
N ALA A 127 -28.21 -17.28 31.53
CA ALA A 127 -29.36 -16.65 32.14
C ALA A 127 -29.85 -17.46 33.36
N ASP A 128 -30.10 -16.75 34.45
CA ASP A 128 -30.51 -17.22 35.79
C ASP A 128 -31.12 -16.01 36.50
N VAL A 129 -32.38 -15.73 36.21
CA VAL A 129 -33.04 -14.46 36.55
C VAL A 129 -33.25 -14.31 38.06
N ASP A 130 -33.55 -15.38 38.77
CA ASP A 130 -33.75 -15.35 40.22
C ASP A 130 -32.50 -15.69 41.04
N ALA A 131 -31.41 -16.08 40.36
CA ALA A 131 -30.10 -16.36 40.91
C ALA A 131 -30.07 -17.52 41.91
N ASP A 132 -30.91 -18.55 41.71
CA ASP A 132 -30.91 -19.77 42.52
C ASP A 132 -29.86 -20.82 42.08
N GLY A 133 -29.22 -20.59 40.93
CA GLY A 133 -28.18 -21.44 40.36
C GLY A 133 -28.69 -22.51 39.40
N GLN A 134 -29.99 -22.57 39.14
CA GLN A 134 -30.59 -23.27 38.00
C GLN A 134 -30.85 -22.25 36.89
N GLY A 135 -30.37 -22.52 35.68
CA GLY A 135 -30.61 -21.59 34.58
C GLY A 135 -32.07 -21.56 34.14
N ASP A 136 -32.52 -20.43 33.59
CA ASP A 136 -33.91 -20.20 33.16
C ASP A 136 -34.45 -21.29 32.21
N SER A 137 -33.56 -21.94 31.45
CA SER A 137 -33.93 -22.98 30.48
C SER A 137 -34.28 -24.33 31.11
N CYS A 138 -33.83 -24.58 32.34
CA CYS A 138 -34.07 -25.81 33.08
C CYS A 138 -34.75 -25.59 34.44
N ASP A 139 -34.93 -24.34 34.86
CA ASP A 139 -35.70 -23.97 36.04
C ASP A 139 -37.22 -24.05 35.77
N PRO A 140 -37.97 -24.85 36.55
CA PRO A 140 -39.43 -24.86 36.52
C PRO A 140 -40.10 -23.51 36.82
N CYS A 141 -39.45 -22.62 37.59
CA CYS A 141 -39.97 -21.29 37.93
C CYS A 141 -38.88 -20.20 37.88
N PRO A 142 -38.47 -19.78 36.66
CA PRO A 142 -37.30 -18.91 36.42
C PRO A 142 -37.26 -17.52 37.08
N VAL A 143 -38.33 -17.13 37.79
CA VAL A 143 -38.46 -15.81 38.43
C VAL A 143 -38.64 -15.92 39.95
N ASN A 144 -38.58 -17.15 40.49
CA ASN A 144 -38.78 -17.42 41.91
C ASN A 144 -37.77 -18.46 42.39
N ALA A 145 -36.73 -17.95 43.08
CA ALA A 145 -35.63 -18.76 43.53
C ALA A 145 -36.04 -19.94 44.44
N ASP A 146 -35.38 -21.09 44.25
CA ASP A 146 -35.49 -22.29 45.07
C ASP A 146 -36.91 -22.89 45.15
N THR A 147 -37.77 -22.68 44.14
CA THR A 147 -39.16 -23.19 44.14
C THR A 147 -39.61 -23.80 42.82
N THR A 148 -40.65 -24.63 42.90
CA THR A 148 -41.39 -25.16 41.74
C THR A 148 -42.82 -24.59 41.65
N GLU A 149 -43.16 -23.66 42.55
CA GLU A 149 -44.41 -22.92 42.57
C GLU A 149 -44.19 -21.51 42.04
N CYS A 150 -44.64 -21.25 40.81
CA CYS A 150 -44.40 -19.97 40.18
C CYS A 150 -45.48 -18.97 40.61
N SER A 151 -45.04 -17.79 41.05
CA SER A 151 -45.92 -16.65 41.28
C SER A 151 -46.68 -16.33 40.00
N PRO A 152 -47.95 -15.91 40.08
CA PRO A 152 -48.68 -15.48 38.91
C PRO A 152 -47.96 -14.26 38.32
N VAL A 153 -47.31 -14.43 37.17
CA VAL A 153 -46.85 -13.33 36.34
C VAL A 153 -48.09 -12.59 35.88
N ASP A 154 -48.19 -11.30 36.18
CA ASP A 154 -49.21 -10.48 35.57
C ASP A 154 -48.81 -10.27 34.10
N PRO A 155 -49.52 -10.83 33.11
CA PRO A 155 -49.14 -10.65 31.71
C PRO A 155 -49.24 -9.18 31.24
N ALA A 156 -49.76 -8.27 32.09
CA ALA A 156 -49.75 -6.84 31.85
C ALA A 156 -48.55 -6.09 32.48
N ASP A 157 -47.68 -6.77 33.24
CA ASP A 157 -46.48 -6.27 33.92
C ASP A 157 -45.38 -7.34 33.79
N LEU A 158 -44.73 -7.33 32.62
CA LEU A 158 -43.82 -8.40 32.16
C LEU A 158 -42.55 -8.53 33.01
N ASP A 159 -42.06 -7.45 33.60
CA ASP A 159 -40.82 -7.38 34.38
C ASP A 159 -41.07 -7.30 35.91
N GLY A 160 -42.33 -7.17 36.32
CA GLY A 160 -42.78 -7.30 37.70
C GLY A 160 -42.40 -6.12 38.58
N ASP A 161 -42.20 -4.94 38.01
CA ASP A 161 -41.76 -3.74 38.73
C ASP A 161 -42.93 -2.94 39.35
N GLY A 162 -44.17 -3.34 39.03
CA GLY A 162 -45.41 -2.73 39.48
C GLY A 162 -45.98 -1.67 38.52
N ILE A 163 -45.35 -1.45 37.37
CA ILE A 163 -45.79 -0.56 36.30
C ILE A 163 -46.29 -1.40 35.12
N PRO A 164 -47.53 -1.18 34.63
CA PRO A 164 -48.01 -1.96 33.49
C PRO A 164 -47.17 -1.73 32.24
N SER A 165 -46.82 -2.79 31.50
CA SER A 165 -45.95 -2.79 30.32
C SER A 165 -46.39 -1.84 29.19
N VAL A 166 -47.65 -1.39 29.19
CA VAL A 166 -48.16 -0.39 28.23
C VAL A 166 -47.81 1.06 28.59
N SER A 167 -47.40 1.30 29.83
CA SER A 167 -47.04 2.59 30.41
C SER A 167 -45.62 2.62 30.97
N ASP A 168 -44.92 1.50 30.89
CA ASP A 168 -43.56 1.29 31.36
C ASP A 168 -42.56 1.76 30.29
N ASN A 169 -41.57 2.57 30.69
CA ASN A 169 -40.48 2.99 29.81
C ASN A 169 -39.34 1.95 29.70
N CYS A 170 -39.38 0.85 30.48
CA CYS A 170 -38.56 -0.35 30.33
C CYS A 170 -39.35 -1.65 30.53
N PRO A 171 -40.28 -2.01 29.62
CA PRO A 171 -41.23 -3.12 29.81
C PRO A 171 -40.65 -4.52 30.10
N ASP A 172 -39.35 -4.71 29.90
CA ASP A 172 -38.64 -5.97 30.08
C ASP A 172 -37.56 -5.88 31.19
N GLN A 173 -37.43 -4.74 31.88
CA GLN A 173 -36.37 -4.51 32.86
C GLN A 173 -36.81 -3.62 34.03
N ASN A 174 -36.88 -4.27 35.20
CA ASN A 174 -37.41 -3.68 36.43
C ASN A 174 -36.86 -2.28 36.75
N ASN A 175 -37.73 -1.27 36.69
CA ASN A 175 -37.38 0.11 36.98
C ASN A 175 -38.56 0.90 37.58
N SER A 176 -38.99 0.48 38.78
CA SER A 176 -40.16 1.05 39.47
C SER A 176 -40.16 2.58 39.71
N ASP A 177 -39.02 3.26 39.53
CA ASP A 177 -38.91 4.72 39.59
C ASP A 177 -39.19 5.44 38.26
N GLN A 178 -39.21 4.70 37.15
CA GLN A 178 -39.45 5.17 35.78
C GLN A 178 -38.54 6.36 35.41
N ALA A 179 -37.30 6.37 35.93
CA ALA A 179 -36.33 7.40 35.60
C ALA A 179 -36.03 7.40 34.09
N ASP A 180 -36.06 8.58 33.48
CA ASP A 180 -35.78 8.85 32.05
C ASP A 180 -35.06 10.20 32.01
N SER A 181 -33.72 10.14 32.08
CA SER A 181 -32.86 11.29 32.34
C SER A 181 -32.73 12.21 31.12
N ASP A 182 -32.80 11.66 29.90
CA ASP A 182 -32.70 12.42 28.65
C ASP A 182 -34.04 12.73 27.97
N GLY A 183 -35.14 12.15 28.46
CA GLY A 183 -36.51 12.44 28.07
C GLY A 183 -36.92 11.82 26.74
N ASP A 184 -36.35 10.68 26.37
CA ASP A 184 -36.59 10.03 25.08
C ASP A 184 -37.67 8.92 25.11
N ASN A 185 -38.25 8.68 26.30
CA ASN A 185 -39.23 7.65 26.65
C ASN A 185 -38.67 6.22 26.76
N LYS A 186 -37.35 6.06 26.93
CA LYS A 186 -36.73 4.85 27.46
C LYS A 186 -36.25 5.12 28.87
N GLY A 187 -36.47 4.17 29.77
CA GLY A 187 -35.98 4.34 31.13
C GLY A 187 -34.47 4.17 31.21
N ASP A 188 -33.84 4.85 32.17
CA ASP A 188 -32.39 4.79 32.43
C ASP A 188 -31.88 3.35 32.60
N ALA A 189 -32.76 2.43 33.04
CA ALA A 189 -32.44 1.02 33.22
C ALA A 189 -32.18 0.29 31.90
N CYS A 190 -32.97 0.59 30.85
CA CYS A 190 -32.95 -0.11 29.56
C CYS A 190 -32.47 0.77 28.40
N ASP A 191 -32.10 2.02 28.66
CA ASP A 191 -31.45 2.87 27.69
C ASP A 191 -29.93 2.60 27.64
N ALA A 192 -29.43 2.41 26.42
CA ALA A 192 -28.02 2.25 26.14
C ALA A 192 -27.21 3.55 26.32
N CYS A 193 -27.87 4.70 26.36
CA CYS A 193 -27.21 5.98 26.63
C CYS A 193 -28.13 6.97 27.37
N PRO A 194 -28.38 6.76 28.68
CA PRO A 194 -29.36 7.50 29.49
C PRO A 194 -29.21 9.04 29.55
N GLU A 195 -28.11 9.56 29.03
CA GLU A 195 -27.79 10.99 29.00
C GLU A 195 -27.98 11.60 27.58
N TYR A 196 -28.36 10.79 26.58
CA TYR A 196 -28.34 11.12 25.15
C TYR A 196 -29.51 10.55 24.36
N ALA A 197 -30.55 11.37 24.18
CA ALA A 197 -31.81 10.95 23.58
C ALA A 197 -31.63 10.11 22.30
N ASN A 198 -32.22 8.91 22.31
CA ASN A 198 -32.15 7.91 21.24
C ASN A 198 -33.53 7.25 20.97
N PRO A 199 -34.61 8.03 20.77
CA PRO A 199 -35.99 7.52 20.82
C PRO A 199 -36.25 6.39 19.82
N GLY A 200 -36.97 5.37 20.25
CA GLY A 200 -37.24 4.18 19.45
C GLY A 200 -35.94 3.45 19.04
N SER A 201 -35.68 3.35 17.74
CA SER A 201 -34.47 2.71 17.20
C SER A 201 -33.37 3.70 16.78
N ALA A 202 -33.46 4.96 17.21
CA ALA A 202 -32.45 5.96 16.91
C ALA A 202 -31.13 5.65 17.64
N GLY A 203 -30.05 6.27 17.18
CA GLY A 203 -28.77 6.27 17.91
C GLY A 203 -28.70 7.45 18.87
N CYS A 204 -27.83 7.35 19.87
CA CYS A 204 -27.51 8.39 20.86
C CYS A 204 -27.16 9.70 20.16
N LEU A 205 -28.01 10.72 20.32
CA LEU A 205 -27.78 12.03 19.73
C LEU A 205 -26.68 12.76 20.51
N ALA A 206 -25.51 12.88 19.91
CA ALA A 206 -24.33 13.46 20.57
C ALA A 206 -23.62 14.49 19.67
N THR A 207 -22.68 15.22 20.27
CA THR A 207 -21.75 16.10 19.52
C THR A 207 -20.46 15.34 19.21
N ILE A 208 -19.69 15.77 18.19
CA ILE A 208 -18.42 15.11 17.87
C ILE A 208 -17.44 15.12 19.07
N PRO A 209 -17.27 16.24 19.82
CA PRO A 209 -16.48 16.24 21.05
C PRO A 209 -16.93 15.17 22.05
N THR A 210 -18.23 15.04 22.28
CA THR A 210 -18.80 14.02 23.17
C THR A 210 -18.43 12.61 22.71
N LEU A 211 -18.59 12.29 21.42
CA LEU A 211 -18.20 10.97 20.87
C LEU A 211 -16.73 10.63 21.09
N LYS A 212 -15.86 11.64 21.15
CA LYS A 212 -14.41 11.48 21.34
C LYS A 212 -14.01 11.37 22.81
N THR A 213 -14.80 11.91 23.74
CA THR A 213 -14.43 11.99 25.16
C THR A 213 -15.24 11.09 26.08
N ASP A 214 -16.45 10.72 25.71
CA ASP A 214 -17.33 9.88 26.52
C ASP A 214 -17.16 8.40 26.14
N SER A 215 -16.50 7.65 27.01
CA SER A 215 -16.26 6.22 26.79
C SER A 215 -17.54 5.37 26.85
N THR A 216 -18.63 5.87 27.42
CA THR A 216 -19.90 5.12 27.52
C THR A 216 -20.56 4.91 26.15
N LEU A 217 -20.26 5.78 25.19
CA LEU A 217 -20.78 5.71 23.82
C LEU A 217 -20.01 4.75 22.92
N GLN A 218 -18.89 4.17 23.38
CA GLN A 218 -18.10 3.24 22.57
C GLN A 218 -18.91 1.99 22.21
N GLU A 219 -18.87 1.61 20.94
CA GLU A 219 -19.65 0.53 20.33
C GLU A 219 -21.18 0.74 20.36
N GLN A 220 -21.67 1.92 20.79
CA GLN A 220 -23.08 2.29 20.73
C GLN A 220 -23.49 2.83 19.36
N ARG A 221 -24.79 2.75 19.07
CA ARG A 221 -25.39 3.47 17.94
C ARG A 221 -25.45 4.95 18.27
N VAL A 222 -25.01 5.80 17.35
CA VAL A 222 -24.92 7.26 17.55
C VAL A 222 -25.53 8.02 16.38
N ALA A 223 -25.94 9.24 16.65
CA ALA A 223 -26.41 10.20 15.67
C ALA A 223 -25.71 11.56 15.87
N LEU A 224 -25.46 12.26 14.78
CA LEU A 224 -24.92 13.62 14.78
C LEU A 224 -25.88 14.52 14.02
N THR A 225 -26.03 15.77 14.46
CA THR A 225 -26.81 16.77 13.74
C THR A 225 -25.96 17.99 13.41
N GLY A 226 -26.13 18.51 12.20
CA GLY A 226 -25.48 19.73 11.75
C GLY A 226 -23.96 19.68 11.78
N VAL A 227 -23.33 18.68 11.17
CA VAL A 227 -21.86 18.55 11.08
C VAL A 227 -21.38 18.82 9.66
N VAL A 228 -20.22 19.46 9.52
CA VAL A 228 -19.67 19.88 8.22
C VAL A 228 -18.67 18.87 7.65
N VAL A 229 -18.77 18.58 6.37
CA VAL A 229 -17.82 17.70 5.65
C VAL A 229 -16.54 18.46 5.31
N THR A 230 -15.39 18.02 5.83
CA THR A 230 -14.12 18.75 5.69
C THR A 230 -13.18 18.16 4.63
N ALA A 231 -13.23 16.86 4.39
CA ALA A 231 -12.39 16.15 3.42
C ALA A 231 -12.99 14.81 3.02
N LEU A 232 -12.62 14.31 1.83
CA LEU A 232 -13.06 13.03 1.29
C LEU A 232 -11.86 12.11 1.04
N GLU A 233 -12.02 10.83 1.32
CA GLU A 233 -11.05 9.76 1.11
C GLU A 233 -11.70 8.59 0.35
N GLU A 234 -10.89 7.72 -0.26
CA GLU A 234 -11.38 6.53 -0.98
C GLU A 234 -12.28 5.59 -0.15
N THR A 235 -12.09 5.52 1.17
CA THR A 235 -12.82 4.61 2.07
C THR A 235 -13.76 5.32 3.05
N GLY A 236 -13.83 6.65 3.00
CA GLY A 236 -14.50 7.43 4.03
C GLY A 236 -14.37 8.94 3.85
N TYR A 237 -14.80 9.69 4.85
CA TYR A 237 -14.74 11.14 4.83
C TYR A 237 -14.57 11.70 6.23
N PHE A 238 -14.10 12.94 6.31
CA PHE A 238 -13.90 13.66 7.57
C PHE A 238 -15.07 14.61 7.82
N LEU A 239 -15.55 14.60 9.05
CA LEU A 239 -16.55 15.52 9.56
C LEU A 239 -15.93 16.41 10.64
N GLN A 240 -16.47 17.61 10.77
CA GLN A 240 -16.16 18.52 11.85
C GLN A 240 -17.44 19.14 12.42
N GLN A 241 -17.42 19.50 13.70
CA GLN A 241 -18.51 20.22 14.33
C GLN A 241 -18.73 21.56 13.60
N ALA A 242 -19.98 21.84 13.20
CA ALA A 242 -20.32 23.13 12.61
C ALA A 242 -20.15 24.27 13.63
N GLY A 243 -19.80 25.46 13.15
CA GLY A 243 -19.59 26.64 13.99
C GLY A 243 -18.16 26.82 14.53
N GLY A 244 -17.23 25.93 14.15
CA GLY A 244 -15.79 26.16 14.34
C GLY A 244 -14.98 24.92 14.77
N ALA A 245 -13.66 25.04 14.69
CA ALA A 245 -12.73 23.98 15.09
C ALA A 245 -12.48 23.96 16.61
N VAL A 246 -13.38 23.30 17.33
CA VAL A 246 -13.27 23.06 18.78
C VAL A 246 -12.39 21.85 19.09
N ASP A 247 -11.89 21.76 20.34
CA ASP A 247 -11.17 20.56 20.82
C ASP A 247 -12.04 19.31 20.61
N HIS A 248 -11.45 18.24 20.08
CA HIS A 248 -12.12 16.99 19.71
C HIS A 248 -13.28 17.16 18.71
N GLY A 249 -13.35 18.27 18.00
CA GLY A 249 -14.46 18.55 17.08
C GLY A 249 -14.41 17.83 15.74
N GLY A 250 -13.49 16.89 15.52
CA GLY A 250 -13.28 16.21 14.24
C GLY A 250 -13.42 14.70 14.35
N ILE A 251 -14.00 14.05 13.34
CA ILE A 251 -14.18 12.59 13.32
C ILE A 251 -14.10 12.04 11.90
N PHE A 252 -13.55 10.83 11.77
CA PHE A 252 -13.54 10.10 10.50
C PHE A 252 -14.77 9.18 10.40
N VAL A 253 -15.36 9.14 9.22
CA VAL A 253 -16.49 8.27 8.88
C VAL A 253 -16.01 7.19 7.93
N TYR A 254 -16.00 5.94 8.39
CA TYR A 254 -15.68 4.79 7.58
C TYR A 254 -16.91 4.32 6.80
N SER A 255 -16.80 4.30 5.47
CA SER A 255 -17.86 3.86 4.55
C SER A 255 -17.42 2.72 3.62
N GLY A 256 -16.14 2.36 3.61
CA GLY A 256 -15.57 1.28 2.79
C GLY A 256 -15.49 1.57 1.29
N SER A 257 -16.03 2.71 0.84
CA SER A 257 -15.99 3.15 -0.56
C SER A 257 -16.13 4.68 -0.66
N SER A 258 -15.92 5.22 -1.85
CA SER A 258 -16.21 6.62 -2.17
C SER A 258 -17.61 6.83 -2.74
N ASP A 259 -18.39 5.76 -2.83
CA ASP A 259 -19.76 5.81 -3.34
C ASP A 259 -20.67 6.50 -2.32
N ASN A 260 -21.48 7.45 -2.79
CA ASN A 260 -22.44 8.18 -1.97
C ASN A 260 -21.80 8.92 -0.78
N GLN A 261 -20.67 9.60 -0.98
CA GLN A 261 -20.12 10.52 0.02
C GLN A 261 -20.74 11.92 -0.11
N PRO A 262 -20.94 12.65 1.00
CA PRO A 262 -21.47 14.01 0.95
C PRO A 262 -20.41 14.98 0.37
N PRO A 263 -20.80 16.06 -0.34
CA PRO A 263 -19.84 17.03 -0.87
C PRO A 263 -19.09 17.80 0.22
N VAL A 264 -17.83 18.14 -0.02
CA VAL A 264 -17.04 18.97 0.91
C VAL A 264 -17.72 20.33 1.14
N GLY A 265 -17.85 20.75 2.40
CA GLY A 265 -18.46 22.01 2.82
C GLY A 265 -19.98 21.95 3.09
N THR A 266 -20.65 20.82 2.81
CA THR A 266 -22.07 20.65 3.15
C THR A 266 -22.23 20.34 4.64
N ILE A 267 -23.32 20.85 5.23
CA ILE A 267 -23.76 20.48 6.57
C ILE A 267 -24.72 19.29 6.46
N VAL A 268 -24.40 18.21 7.15
CA VAL A 268 -25.15 16.95 7.11
C VAL A 268 -25.59 16.50 8.50
N ASP A 269 -26.69 15.75 8.55
CA ASP A 269 -27.07 14.96 9.71
C ASP A 269 -26.64 13.51 9.49
N ILE A 270 -26.18 12.83 10.54
CA ILE A 270 -25.72 11.43 10.51
C ILE A 270 -26.65 10.58 11.37
N THR A 271 -27.14 9.48 10.80
CA THR A 271 -27.97 8.48 11.46
C THR A 271 -27.46 7.07 11.21
N GLY A 272 -27.89 6.09 12.02
CA GLY A 272 -27.54 4.68 11.83
C GLY A 272 -26.07 4.32 12.07
N ALA A 273 -25.25 5.28 12.50
CA ALA A 273 -23.83 5.10 12.72
C ALA A 273 -23.56 4.33 14.02
N THR A 274 -22.45 3.60 14.07
CA THR A 274 -21.91 3.00 15.30
C THR A 274 -20.53 3.60 15.58
N LEU A 275 -20.32 4.07 16.81
CA LEU A 275 -19.02 4.54 17.27
C LEU A 275 -18.10 3.35 17.48
N THR A 276 -16.88 3.41 16.97
CA THR A 276 -15.93 2.30 17.07
C THR A 276 -14.50 2.81 17.12
N THR A 277 -13.59 1.94 17.54
CA THR A 277 -12.16 2.20 17.53
C THR A 277 -11.45 1.27 16.55
N PHE A 278 -10.71 1.82 15.60
CA PHE A 278 -9.96 1.04 14.61
C PHE A 278 -8.50 1.44 14.60
N TYR A 279 -7.60 0.50 14.92
CA TYR A 279 -6.17 0.76 15.12
C TYR A 279 -5.89 2.00 16.01
N GLY A 280 -6.70 2.16 17.05
CA GLY A 280 -6.63 3.27 18.01
C GLY A 280 -7.38 4.54 17.59
N GLN A 281 -7.88 4.64 16.35
CA GLN A 281 -8.59 5.81 15.84
C GLN A 281 -10.06 5.73 16.23
N ILE A 282 -10.60 6.77 16.88
CA ILE A 282 -12.04 6.88 17.14
C ILE A 282 -12.72 7.35 15.86
N GLN A 283 -13.60 6.51 15.33
CA GLN A 283 -14.32 6.74 14.08
C GLN A 283 -15.77 6.22 14.18
N ILE A 284 -16.61 6.58 13.21
CA ILE A 284 -17.95 6.01 13.07
C ILE A 284 -18.06 5.16 11.81
N LYS A 285 -18.82 4.05 11.86
CA LYS A 285 -19.09 3.15 10.73
C LYS A 285 -20.59 2.99 10.50
N GLY A 286 -20.98 2.61 9.28
CA GLY A 286 -22.40 2.37 8.94
C GLY A 286 -23.26 3.63 8.88
N ALA A 287 -22.63 4.81 8.80
CA ALA A 287 -23.30 6.09 8.80
C ALA A 287 -24.17 6.29 7.55
N VAL A 288 -25.41 6.73 7.76
CA VAL A 288 -26.30 7.27 6.73
C VAL A 288 -26.35 8.78 6.92
N TRP A 289 -25.99 9.53 5.89
CA TRP A 289 -26.00 10.99 5.93
C TRP A 289 -27.22 11.58 5.20
N GLN A 290 -27.68 12.73 5.68
CA GLN A 290 -28.73 13.52 5.07
C GLN A 290 -28.27 14.97 4.90
N ASP A 291 -28.43 15.52 3.69
CA ASP A 291 -28.15 16.93 3.43
C ASP A 291 -29.18 17.83 4.12
N THR A 292 -28.71 18.81 4.89
CA THR A 292 -29.56 19.82 5.55
C THR A 292 -29.93 20.98 4.62
N GLY A 293 -29.35 21.02 3.40
CA GLY A 293 -29.48 22.12 2.45
C GLY A 293 -28.64 23.35 2.81
N SER A 294 -27.74 23.22 3.79
CA SER A 294 -26.88 24.30 4.30
C SER A 294 -25.40 24.00 4.02
N THR A 295 -24.59 25.06 3.91
CA THR A 295 -23.14 24.96 3.69
C THR A 295 -22.39 25.84 4.67
N GLU A 296 -21.21 25.41 5.08
CA GLU A 296 -20.31 26.20 5.93
C GLU A 296 -18.93 26.36 5.27
N ALA A 297 -18.36 27.56 5.39
CA ALA A 297 -16.98 27.78 4.96
C ALA A 297 -16.03 27.02 5.88
N LEU A 298 -15.11 26.26 5.31
CA LEU A 298 -14.17 25.46 6.08
C LEU A 298 -13.11 26.36 6.74
N ILE A 299 -13.20 26.51 8.06
CA ILE A 299 -12.26 27.29 8.86
C ILE A 299 -11.29 26.31 9.54
N PRO A 300 -10.03 26.19 9.08
CA PRO A 300 -9.05 25.33 9.72
C PRO A 300 -8.57 25.93 11.05
N ARG A 301 -8.25 25.06 12.02
CA ARG A 301 -7.63 25.48 13.28
C ARG A 301 -6.16 25.80 13.07
N ALA A 302 -5.78 27.06 13.31
CA ALA A 302 -4.38 27.46 13.30
C ALA A 302 -3.63 26.90 14.52
N LEU A 303 -2.53 26.19 14.28
CA LEU A 303 -1.67 25.68 15.34
C LEU A 303 -0.42 26.54 15.51
N SER A 304 -0.08 26.85 16.76
CA SER A 304 1.22 27.42 17.11
C SER A 304 2.34 26.38 16.93
N GLN A 305 3.59 26.82 16.80
CA GLN A 305 4.75 25.92 16.69
C GLN A 305 4.85 24.92 17.87
N ALA A 306 4.49 25.35 19.08
CA ALA A 306 4.45 24.46 20.25
C ALA A 306 3.37 23.38 20.12
N GLN A 307 2.21 23.72 19.56
CA GLN A 307 1.14 22.77 19.29
C GLN A 307 1.50 21.81 18.14
N VAL A 308 2.23 22.27 17.12
CA VAL A 308 2.73 21.39 16.05
C VAL A 308 3.67 20.31 16.61
N THR A 309 4.61 20.70 17.47
CA THR A 309 5.49 19.73 18.14
C THR A 309 4.70 18.78 19.04
N ALA A 310 3.81 19.31 19.88
CA ALA A 310 3.00 18.48 20.77
C ALA A 310 2.10 17.51 20.01
N LEU A 311 1.58 17.92 18.85
CA LEU A 311 0.75 17.08 17.99
C LEU A 311 1.52 15.86 17.48
N ALA A 312 2.79 16.01 17.13
CA ALA A 312 3.62 14.92 16.62
C ALA A 312 4.07 13.93 17.71
N GLU A 313 4.08 14.35 18.98
CA GLU A 313 4.54 13.55 20.12
C GLU A 313 3.40 12.74 20.80
N GLN A 314 2.14 12.93 20.38
CA GLN A 314 0.98 12.31 21.03
C GLN A 314 0.66 10.90 20.50
N ASP A 315 0.35 9.99 21.43
CA ASP A 315 -0.32 8.72 21.16
C ASP A 315 -1.84 8.91 20.96
N LEU A 316 -2.42 8.05 20.13
CA LEU A 316 -3.64 8.30 19.37
C LEU A 316 -4.83 8.89 20.12
N GLY A 317 -5.23 8.26 21.23
CA GLY A 317 -6.49 8.58 21.92
C GLY A 317 -6.47 9.91 22.68
N SER A 318 -5.36 10.64 22.67
CA SER A 318 -5.18 11.86 23.47
C SER A 318 -5.23 13.16 22.66
N SER A 319 -5.18 13.09 21.33
CA SER A 319 -5.09 14.32 20.54
C SER A 319 -6.43 15.01 20.41
N VAL A 320 -6.51 16.22 20.95
CA VAL A 320 -7.64 17.14 20.76
C VAL A 320 -7.82 17.57 19.29
N HIS A 321 -6.88 17.25 18.41
CA HIS A 321 -6.88 17.62 16.99
C HIS A 321 -7.21 16.46 16.04
N GLU A 322 -7.39 15.25 16.54
CA GLU A 322 -7.69 14.08 15.70
C GLU A 322 -8.96 14.33 14.85
N GLY A 323 -8.86 14.15 13.53
CA GLY A 323 -9.94 14.39 12.57
C GLY A 323 -10.24 15.86 12.26
N LEU A 324 -9.68 16.82 13.01
CA LEU A 324 -9.89 18.25 12.75
C LEU A 324 -9.14 18.72 11.52
N LEU A 325 -9.75 19.65 10.78
CA LEU A 325 -9.06 20.42 9.77
C LEU A 325 -8.15 21.44 10.46
N VAL A 326 -6.84 21.29 10.30
CA VAL A 326 -5.84 22.18 10.90
C VAL A 326 -5.01 22.89 9.84
N ILE A 327 -4.46 24.06 10.18
CA ILE A 327 -3.47 24.78 9.39
C ILE A 327 -2.22 25.01 10.24
N VAL A 328 -1.07 24.62 9.68
CA VAL A 328 0.26 24.89 10.24
C VAL A 328 0.97 25.88 9.34
N SER A 329 1.81 26.75 9.91
CA SER A 329 2.49 27.81 9.17
C SER A 329 3.98 27.79 9.41
N ASP A 330 4.75 28.26 8.43
CA ASP A 330 6.21 28.39 8.48
C ASP A 330 6.94 27.11 8.91
N VAL A 331 6.50 25.96 8.38
CA VAL A 331 7.09 24.66 8.68
C VAL A 331 8.13 24.28 7.63
N THR A 332 9.25 23.72 8.07
CA THR A 332 10.37 23.33 7.20
C THR A 332 10.52 21.83 7.13
N VAL A 333 10.71 21.27 5.94
CA VAL A 333 11.00 19.85 5.74
C VAL A 333 12.31 19.47 6.43
N THR A 334 12.24 18.57 7.40
CA THR A 334 13.38 18.07 8.19
C THR A 334 13.85 16.71 7.68
N ASP A 335 12.93 15.87 7.21
CA ASP A 335 13.18 14.57 6.60
C ASP A 335 12.27 14.36 5.38
N PRO A 336 12.81 14.42 4.15
CA PRO A 336 12.03 14.22 2.93
C PRO A 336 11.70 12.74 2.65
N THR A 337 12.33 11.80 3.36
CA THR A 337 12.18 10.36 3.14
C THR A 337 12.18 9.62 4.49
N PRO A 338 11.17 9.87 5.36
CA PRO A 338 11.10 9.21 6.65
C PRO A 338 10.99 7.70 6.52
N SER A 339 11.34 6.98 7.58
CA SER A 339 11.12 5.54 7.63
C SER A 339 9.62 5.23 7.58
N ALA A 340 9.26 4.14 6.91
CA ALA A 340 7.91 3.60 6.88
C ALA A 340 7.42 3.32 8.29
N GLY A 341 6.16 3.69 8.57
CA GLY A 341 5.48 3.25 9.78
C GLY A 341 5.08 1.78 9.69
N PRO A 342 4.69 1.14 10.80
CA PRO A 342 4.23 -0.25 10.81
C PRO A 342 3.10 -0.50 9.81
N GLY A 343 3.17 -1.63 9.10
CA GLY A 343 2.19 -2.03 8.08
C GLY A 343 2.38 -1.39 6.70
N ALA A 344 3.30 -0.43 6.54
CA ALA A 344 3.66 0.13 5.23
C ALA A 344 4.96 -0.52 4.70
N ALA A 345 4.96 -0.94 3.44
CA ALA A 345 6.15 -1.51 2.79
C ALA A 345 7.24 -0.46 2.52
N ASP A 346 6.84 0.79 2.32
CA ASP A 346 7.70 1.97 2.24
C ASP A 346 6.90 3.26 2.60
N ALA A 347 7.59 4.36 2.89
CA ALA A 347 7.01 5.67 3.20
C ALA A 347 6.88 6.55 1.94
N LYS A 348 6.62 5.96 0.76
CA LYS A 348 6.86 6.64 -0.53
C LYS A 348 6.05 7.90 -0.80
N ASN A 349 5.13 8.28 0.09
CA ASN A 349 4.34 9.49 -0.05
C ASN A 349 4.22 10.24 1.29
N GLU A 350 5.31 10.31 2.05
CA GLU A 350 5.37 11.06 3.31
C GLU A 350 6.65 11.90 3.42
N PHE A 351 6.58 13.03 4.12
CA PHE A 351 7.74 13.77 4.61
C PHE A 351 7.48 14.30 6.02
N VAL A 352 8.55 14.65 6.73
CA VAL A 352 8.51 15.22 8.08
C VAL A 352 8.86 16.70 8.01
N VAL A 353 8.10 17.52 8.72
CA VAL A 353 8.38 18.95 8.89
C VAL A 353 8.87 19.28 10.30
N THR A 354 9.11 20.57 10.55
CA THR A 354 9.43 21.11 11.88
C THR A 354 8.43 20.60 12.93
N GLY A 355 8.94 20.24 14.11
CA GLY A 355 8.13 19.65 15.17
C GLY A 355 7.84 18.16 14.98
N SER A 356 8.52 17.48 14.04
CA SER A 356 8.35 16.04 13.76
C SER A 356 6.98 15.65 13.19
N LEU A 357 6.14 16.62 12.81
CA LEU A 357 4.84 16.37 12.18
C LEU A 357 5.05 15.72 10.80
N ARG A 358 4.38 14.60 10.55
CA ARG A 358 4.33 13.95 9.23
C ARG A 358 3.26 14.57 8.35
N VAL A 359 3.56 14.69 7.06
CA VAL A 359 2.63 15.14 6.03
C VAL A 359 2.53 14.04 4.97
N ASP A 360 1.30 13.64 4.64
CA ASP A 360 0.98 12.47 3.82
C ASP A 360 -0.02 12.87 2.72
N ASP A 361 0.17 12.34 1.51
CA ASP A 361 -0.65 12.65 0.34
C ASP A 361 -1.86 11.75 0.17
N ALA A 362 -2.24 11.01 1.21
CA ALA A 362 -3.42 10.15 1.19
C ALA A 362 -4.62 10.82 0.50
N LEU A 363 -4.81 12.13 0.70
CA LEU A 363 -5.89 12.90 0.08
C LEU A 363 -5.47 13.73 -1.16
N TYR A 364 -4.19 14.13 -1.29
CA TYR A 364 -3.74 14.97 -2.40
C TYR A 364 -2.47 14.46 -3.10
N LYS A 365 -2.67 13.57 -4.08
CA LYS A 365 -1.59 12.99 -4.92
C LYS A 365 -0.81 13.98 -5.78
N GLY A 366 -1.22 15.25 -5.84
CA GLY A 366 -0.50 16.30 -6.55
C GLY A 366 0.65 16.91 -5.74
N LEU A 367 0.87 16.45 -4.50
CA LEU A 367 2.01 16.81 -3.68
C LEU A 367 3.21 15.97 -4.14
N ASP A 368 3.98 16.47 -5.10
CA ASP A 368 5.07 15.73 -5.78
C ASP A 368 6.29 15.51 -4.85
N TYR A 369 6.31 14.41 -4.10
CA TYR A 369 7.37 14.01 -3.14
C TYR A 369 8.80 14.06 -3.66
N PRO A 370 9.12 13.59 -4.89
CA PRO A 370 10.49 13.69 -5.40
C PRO A 370 10.99 15.14 -5.57
N GLN A 371 10.12 16.16 -5.46
CA GLN A 371 10.52 17.58 -5.43
C GLN A 371 10.64 18.16 -4.02
N VAL A 372 10.09 17.50 -2.99
CA VAL A 372 10.13 17.99 -1.61
C VAL A 372 11.47 17.63 -1.00
N ILE A 373 12.46 18.50 -1.17
CA ILE A 373 13.81 18.27 -0.61
C ILE A 373 13.93 18.84 0.80
N LYS A 374 14.87 18.30 1.57
CA LYS A 374 15.19 18.78 2.92
C LYS A 374 15.43 20.28 2.91
N GLY A 375 14.79 20.98 3.84
CA GLY A 375 14.90 22.42 3.99
C GLY A 375 13.88 23.23 3.19
N THR A 376 13.03 22.60 2.39
CA THR A 376 11.85 23.27 1.80
C THR A 376 10.98 23.87 2.89
N VAL A 377 10.56 25.12 2.71
CA VAL A 377 9.69 25.82 3.66
C VAL A 377 8.30 25.87 3.06
N PHE A 378 7.30 25.51 3.85
CA PHE A 378 5.90 25.76 3.54
C PHE A 378 5.43 26.96 4.38
N ALA A 379 4.96 28.00 3.69
CA ALA A 379 4.29 29.13 4.33
C ALA A 379 3.04 28.66 5.08
N SER A 380 2.30 27.73 4.49
CA SER A 380 1.27 26.97 5.20
C SER A 380 1.01 25.59 4.59
N LEU A 381 0.58 24.67 5.46
CA LEU A 381 -0.02 23.39 5.10
C LEU A 381 -1.34 23.25 5.85
N THR A 382 -2.40 22.87 5.14
CA THR A 382 -3.75 22.67 5.71
C THR A 382 -4.20 21.24 5.44
N GLY A 383 -4.98 20.64 6.33
CA GLY A 383 -5.54 19.31 6.10
C GLY A 383 -6.16 18.70 7.36
N PRO A 384 -7.02 17.66 7.24
CA PRO A 384 -7.41 16.87 8.40
C PRO A 384 -6.21 16.16 9.02
N VAL A 385 -6.22 16.06 10.34
CA VAL A 385 -5.28 15.25 11.10
C VAL A 385 -5.79 13.81 11.15
N SER A 386 -4.96 12.86 10.75
CA SER A 386 -5.26 11.44 10.82
C SER A 386 -4.09 10.71 11.44
N PHE A 387 -4.36 9.64 12.18
CA PHE A 387 -3.30 8.74 12.58
C PHE A 387 -3.32 7.47 11.76
N ARG A 388 -2.13 7.11 11.28
CA ARG A 388 -1.93 5.95 10.43
C ARG A 388 -0.50 5.48 10.65
N ASN A 389 -0.31 4.16 10.69
CA ASN A 389 1.02 3.54 10.77
C ASN A 389 1.84 4.08 11.96
N ASP A 390 1.23 4.14 13.14
CA ASP A 390 1.83 4.65 14.39
C ASP A 390 2.39 6.08 14.28
N SER A 391 1.71 6.95 13.54
CA SER A 391 2.09 8.35 13.41
C SER A 391 0.89 9.26 13.17
N ILE A 392 0.89 10.42 13.82
CA ILE A 392 -0.01 11.53 13.50
C ILE A 392 0.45 12.18 12.19
N LYS A 393 -0.48 12.34 11.25
CA LYS A 393 -0.23 12.84 9.91
C LYS A 393 -1.21 13.96 9.56
N LEU A 394 -0.68 14.99 8.92
CA LEU A 394 -1.47 16.03 8.26
C LEU A 394 -1.73 15.62 6.81
N LEU A 395 -2.99 15.66 6.37
CA LEU A 395 -3.39 15.22 5.03
C LEU A 395 -3.88 16.39 4.17
N PRO A 396 -3.03 17.09 3.39
CA PRO A 396 -3.50 18.11 2.46
C PRO A 396 -4.54 17.54 1.48
N ARG A 397 -5.61 18.30 1.21
CA ARG A 397 -6.75 17.83 0.41
C ARG A 397 -6.61 18.20 -1.06
N ASP A 398 -6.03 19.36 -1.34
CA ASP A 398 -5.77 19.84 -2.70
C ASP A 398 -4.59 20.84 -2.75
N ASN A 399 -4.37 21.45 -3.91
CA ASN A 399 -3.30 22.43 -4.11
C ASN A 399 -3.50 23.76 -3.34
N LYS A 400 -4.71 24.08 -2.87
CA LYS A 400 -4.98 25.28 -2.07
C LYS A 400 -4.57 25.11 -0.62
N ASP A 401 -4.48 23.87 -0.17
CA ASP A 401 -4.00 23.51 1.17
C ASP A 401 -2.47 23.59 1.30
N VAL A 402 -1.75 23.80 0.20
CA VAL A 402 -0.29 23.83 0.16
C VAL A 402 0.20 25.20 -0.33
N ALA A 403 0.79 25.98 0.58
CA ALA A 403 1.47 27.23 0.24
C ALA A 403 2.97 27.08 0.47
N LEU A 404 3.75 27.07 -0.61
CA LEU A 404 5.21 27.09 -0.52
C LEU A 404 5.70 28.45 0.01
N GLY A 405 6.67 28.40 0.91
CA GLY A 405 7.43 29.56 1.34
C GLY A 405 8.41 30.02 0.26
N PRO A 406 9.21 31.07 0.53
CA PRO A 406 10.19 31.54 -0.43
C PRO A 406 11.25 30.45 -0.74
N PRO A 407 11.72 30.37 -1.99
CA PRO A 407 12.78 29.45 -2.39
C PRO A 407 14.09 29.86 -1.71
N GLU A 408 14.85 28.87 -1.25
CA GLU A 408 16.14 29.04 -0.58
C GLU A 408 17.19 28.16 -1.27
N VAL A 409 18.47 28.43 -1.05
CA VAL A 409 19.53 27.53 -1.53
C VAL A 409 19.48 26.24 -0.73
N SER A 410 19.43 25.11 -1.45
CA SER A 410 19.50 23.77 -0.86
C SER A 410 20.93 23.26 -0.87
N THR A 411 21.51 23.07 -2.06
CA THR A 411 22.85 22.49 -2.23
C THR A 411 23.56 23.08 -3.45
N LEU A 412 24.83 22.72 -3.61
CA LEU A 412 25.57 22.82 -4.88
C LEU A 412 25.78 21.42 -5.45
N SER A 413 25.95 21.30 -6.77
CA SER A 413 26.14 20.00 -7.42
C SER A 413 27.44 19.29 -7.05
N ALA A 414 28.41 20.01 -6.47
CA ALA A 414 29.66 19.45 -5.98
C ALA A 414 30.25 20.28 -4.84
N ASP A 415 30.85 19.62 -3.84
CA ASP A 415 31.57 20.27 -2.74
C ASP A 415 32.92 20.86 -3.19
N LYS A 416 33.44 20.38 -4.33
CA LYS A 416 34.67 20.86 -4.95
C LYS A 416 34.47 21.02 -6.45
N ALA A 417 34.95 22.14 -6.98
CA ALA A 417 34.95 22.43 -8.40
C ALA A 417 36.33 22.95 -8.84
N TRP A 418 36.58 22.97 -10.16
CA TRP A 418 37.87 23.36 -10.72
C TRP A 418 37.73 24.47 -11.76
N GLN A 419 38.75 25.33 -11.83
CA GLN A 419 38.92 26.33 -12.88
C GLN A 419 40.41 26.48 -13.22
N ARG A 420 40.73 27.09 -14.37
CA ARG A 420 42.10 27.46 -14.73
C ARG A 420 42.37 28.94 -14.56
N VAL A 421 43.61 29.28 -14.25
CA VAL A 421 44.09 30.67 -14.26
C VAL A 421 43.82 31.28 -15.64
N GLY A 422 43.23 32.47 -15.67
CA GLY A 422 42.91 33.21 -16.89
C GLY A 422 41.69 32.71 -17.67
N LYS A 423 40.98 31.68 -17.18
CA LYS A 423 39.74 31.17 -17.79
C LYS A 423 38.51 31.60 -17.00
N SER A 424 37.42 31.84 -17.73
CA SER A 424 36.12 32.27 -17.21
C SER A 424 35.00 31.43 -17.82
N GLY A 425 33.96 31.16 -17.04
CA GLY A 425 32.76 30.45 -17.48
C GLY A 425 32.41 29.29 -16.56
N LYS A 426 31.93 28.19 -17.14
CA LYS A 426 31.62 26.96 -16.39
C LYS A 426 32.90 26.39 -15.74
N THR A 427 32.72 25.74 -14.60
CA THR A 427 33.79 24.96 -13.96
C THR A 427 34.19 23.78 -14.85
N LEU A 428 35.43 23.34 -14.70
CA LEU A 428 36.00 22.23 -15.47
C LEU A 428 35.42 20.90 -15.01
N GLY A 429 35.27 19.97 -15.95
CA GLY A 429 34.51 18.74 -15.74
C GLY A 429 33.00 19.05 -15.75
N GLU A 430 32.32 18.76 -14.66
CA GLU A 430 30.91 19.11 -14.51
C GLU A 430 30.74 20.58 -14.09
N ALA A 431 29.74 21.23 -14.67
CA ALA A 431 29.41 22.61 -14.34
C ALA A 431 28.78 22.68 -12.95
N LEU A 432 29.36 23.51 -12.07
CA LEU A 432 28.84 23.76 -10.73
C LEU A 432 27.43 24.37 -10.84
N GLN A 433 26.42 23.60 -10.44
CA GLN A 433 25.05 24.06 -10.35
C GLN A 433 24.72 24.42 -8.90
N VAL A 434 23.91 25.46 -8.72
CA VAL A 434 23.18 25.70 -7.48
C VAL A 434 21.78 25.14 -7.61
N VAL A 435 21.32 24.45 -6.56
CA VAL A 435 19.99 23.83 -6.47
C VAL A 435 19.18 24.55 -5.41
N LEU A 436 17.98 25.00 -5.78
CA LEU A 436 17.01 25.60 -4.86
C LEU A 436 16.11 24.54 -4.21
N THR A 437 15.50 24.90 -3.08
CA THR A 437 14.51 24.06 -2.38
C THR A 437 13.30 23.72 -3.23
N HIS A 438 12.89 24.59 -4.16
CA HIS A 438 11.88 24.34 -5.17
C HIS A 438 12.03 25.34 -6.32
N ALA A 439 11.37 25.07 -7.45
CA ALA A 439 11.33 25.99 -8.58
C ALA A 439 10.55 27.27 -8.22
N PRO A 440 11.12 28.47 -8.39
CA PRO A 440 10.48 29.71 -7.99
C PRO A 440 9.40 30.10 -8.99
N ALA A 441 8.33 30.75 -8.51
CA ALA A 441 7.27 31.27 -9.39
C ALA A 441 7.70 32.48 -10.23
N GLN A 442 8.79 33.15 -9.83
CA GLN A 442 9.38 34.31 -10.49
C GLN A 442 10.91 34.18 -10.51
N ASP A 443 11.59 34.96 -11.36
CA ASP A 443 13.05 34.99 -11.42
C ASP A 443 13.64 35.30 -10.02
N THR A 444 14.51 34.42 -9.54
CA THR A 444 15.13 34.52 -8.22
C THR A 444 16.61 34.85 -8.37
N VAL A 445 17.05 35.92 -7.70
CA VAL A 445 18.44 36.37 -7.74
C VAL A 445 19.22 35.75 -6.59
N LEU A 446 20.35 35.14 -6.90
CA LEU A 446 21.30 34.57 -5.96
C LEU A 446 22.53 35.46 -5.88
N THR A 447 23.06 35.68 -4.68
CA THR A 447 24.36 36.31 -4.47
C THR A 447 25.43 35.24 -4.37
N VAL A 448 26.52 35.41 -5.11
CA VAL A 448 27.70 34.53 -5.04
C VAL A 448 28.91 35.34 -4.61
N SER A 449 29.65 34.84 -3.62
CA SER A 449 30.90 35.45 -3.16
C SER A 449 32.03 34.44 -3.12
N SER A 450 33.25 34.93 -3.36
CA SER A 450 34.48 34.20 -3.14
C SER A 450 35.16 34.72 -1.86
N ALA A 451 35.65 33.81 -1.02
CA ALA A 451 36.41 34.15 0.18
C ALA A 451 37.74 34.84 -0.14
N ASP A 452 38.35 34.49 -1.28
CA ASP A 452 39.54 35.11 -1.83
C ASP A 452 39.36 35.44 -3.34
N PRO A 453 38.88 36.65 -3.66
CA PRO A 453 38.72 37.12 -5.03
C PRO A 453 40.02 37.20 -5.85
N LEU A 454 41.19 37.18 -5.20
CA LEU A 454 42.48 37.16 -5.90
C LEU A 454 42.82 35.78 -6.46
N VAL A 455 42.21 34.72 -5.92
CA VAL A 455 42.31 33.35 -6.45
C VAL A 455 41.25 33.12 -7.51
N ALA A 456 39.98 33.43 -7.23
CA ALA A 456 38.91 33.31 -8.20
C ALA A 456 37.76 34.30 -7.95
N SER A 457 37.12 34.76 -9.02
CA SER A 457 35.94 35.65 -8.95
C SER A 457 34.74 35.02 -9.64
N THR A 458 33.53 35.35 -9.20
CA THR A 458 32.27 34.91 -9.83
C THR A 458 31.49 36.12 -10.33
N ALA A 459 30.44 35.87 -11.12
CA ALA A 459 29.37 36.86 -11.21
C ALA A 459 28.83 37.13 -9.78
N GLN A 460 28.61 38.40 -9.43
CA GLN A 460 28.07 38.72 -8.10
C GLN A 460 26.63 38.22 -7.96
N GLU A 461 25.91 38.11 -9.07
CA GLU A 461 24.54 37.66 -9.13
C GLU A 461 24.35 36.52 -10.15
N VAL A 462 23.62 35.49 -9.75
CA VAL A 462 23.16 34.38 -10.61
C VAL A 462 21.64 34.37 -10.58
N ILE A 463 20.98 34.24 -11.73
CA ILE A 463 19.51 34.25 -11.82
C ILE A 463 19.00 32.84 -12.09
N VAL A 464 18.16 32.33 -11.19
CA VAL A 464 17.35 31.13 -11.41
C VAL A 464 16.03 31.58 -12.03
N LYS A 465 15.71 31.11 -13.23
CA LYS A 465 14.49 31.52 -13.95
C LYS A 465 13.24 30.91 -13.32
N ALA A 466 12.12 31.62 -13.46
CA ALA A 466 10.82 31.11 -13.05
C ALA A 466 10.58 29.68 -13.61
N GLY A 467 10.17 28.74 -12.76
CA GLY A 467 9.96 27.35 -13.12
C GLY A 467 11.23 26.48 -13.20
N GLN A 468 12.42 27.02 -12.96
CA GLN A 468 13.67 26.24 -12.88
C GLN A 468 14.13 26.10 -11.43
N SER A 469 14.59 24.92 -11.00
CA SER A 469 15.13 24.71 -9.65
C SER A 469 16.66 24.81 -9.58
N GLN A 470 17.33 25.06 -10.71
CA GLN A 470 18.79 25.05 -10.81
C GLN A 470 19.31 26.16 -11.71
N ALA A 471 20.52 26.64 -11.41
CA ALA A 471 21.29 27.52 -12.29
C ALA A 471 22.78 27.24 -12.20
N THR A 472 23.52 27.56 -13.27
CA THR A 472 24.97 27.38 -13.31
C THR A 472 25.69 28.54 -12.63
N VAL A 473 26.66 28.22 -11.78
CA VAL A 473 27.56 29.19 -11.15
C VAL A 473 28.83 29.31 -11.98
N GLU A 474 28.95 30.42 -12.71
CA GLU A 474 30.15 30.70 -13.50
C GLU A 474 31.26 31.33 -12.66
N CYS A 475 32.49 30.87 -12.90
CA CYS A 475 33.67 31.22 -12.12
C CYS A 475 34.82 31.64 -13.06
N SER A 476 35.65 32.57 -12.61
CA SER A 476 36.86 33.03 -13.29
C SER A 476 38.08 32.78 -12.42
N GLY A 477 39.08 32.05 -12.92
CA GLY A 477 40.32 31.81 -12.20
C GLY A 477 41.31 32.96 -12.37
N GLN A 478 41.78 33.54 -11.27
CA GLN A 478 42.68 34.70 -11.27
C GLN A 478 44.12 34.31 -10.94
N ALA A 479 44.32 33.44 -9.94
CA ALA A 479 45.63 32.93 -9.54
C ALA A 479 45.54 31.47 -9.09
N VAL A 480 46.63 30.72 -9.21
CA VAL A 480 46.69 29.33 -8.73
C VAL A 480 46.45 29.32 -7.22
N GLY A 481 45.51 28.50 -6.77
CA GLY A 481 45.14 28.46 -5.35
C GLY A 481 43.81 27.77 -5.12
N THR A 482 43.24 27.99 -3.94
CA THR A 482 41.95 27.46 -3.55
C THR A 482 41.17 28.53 -2.81
N THR A 483 39.88 28.65 -3.09
CA THR A 483 38.98 29.61 -2.45
C THR A 483 37.62 28.99 -2.20
N GLU A 484 36.92 29.43 -1.16
CA GLU A 484 35.55 28.98 -0.87
C GLU A 484 34.55 29.90 -1.57
N LEU A 485 33.63 29.32 -2.33
CA LEU A 485 32.47 30.00 -2.86
C LEU A 485 31.31 29.85 -1.91
N THR A 486 30.58 30.94 -1.64
CA THR A 486 29.33 30.92 -0.89
C THR A 486 28.20 31.43 -1.79
N VAL A 487 27.13 30.65 -1.92
CA VAL A 487 25.94 30.98 -2.71
C VAL A 487 24.73 31.11 -1.79
N LYS A 488 23.93 32.16 -1.99
CA LYS A 488 22.76 32.47 -1.17
C LYS A 488 21.65 33.09 -2.01
N VAL A 489 20.38 32.86 -1.71
CA VAL A 489 19.30 33.69 -2.27
C VAL A 489 19.44 35.11 -1.73
N LYS A 490 19.27 36.13 -2.58
CA LYS A 490 19.36 37.53 -2.17
C LYS A 490 18.27 37.84 -1.14
N GLY A 491 18.68 38.13 0.10
CA GLY A 491 17.77 38.34 1.22
C GLY A 491 17.27 37.04 1.90
N GLY A 492 17.66 35.87 1.39
CA GLY A 492 17.38 34.58 2.02
C GLY A 492 18.15 34.39 3.33
N SER A 493 18.04 33.21 3.90
CA SER A 493 18.68 32.82 5.17
C SER A 493 19.70 31.69 4.99
N LYS A 494 19.50 30.80 4.01
CA LYS A 494 20.34 29.62 3.79
C LYS A 494 21.40 29.84 2.72
N SER A 495 22.58 29.29 2.94
CA SER A 495 23.70 29.33 1.99
C SER A 495 24.32 27.96 1.77
N ALA A 496 24.76 27.68 0.56
CA ALA A 496 25.60 26.52 0.25
C ALA A 496 27.02 26.97 -0.11
N LYS A 497 27.98 26.06 0.09
CA LYS A 497 29.41 26.34 -0.07
C LYS A 497 30.07 25.28 -0.93
N ALA A 498 31.04 25.70 -1.75
CA ALA A 498 31.90 24.79 -2.51
C ALA A 498 33.34 25.32 -2.53
N THR A 499 34.30 24.41 -2.54
CA THR A 499 35.71 24.72 -2.70
C THR A 499 36.05 24.83 -4.18
N LEU A 500 36.45 26.01 -4.65
CA LEU A 500 36.96 26.19 -6.01
C LEU A 500 38.48 26.11 -6.01
N VAL A 501 39.03 25.15 -6.76
CA VAL A 501 40.46 24.99 -6.97
C VAL A 501 40.84 25.57 -8.32
N VAL A 502 41.77 26.53 -8.33
CA VAL A 502 42.29 27.15 -9.55
C VAL A 502 43.64 26.55 -9.89
N LEU A 503 43.72 25.88 -11.04
CA LEU A 503 44.89 25.17 -11.53
C LEU A 503 45.68 26.03 -12.53
N SER A 504 46.98 25.78 -12.64
CA SER A 504 47.77 26.26 -13.79
C SER A 504 47.37 25.52 -15.07
N GLU A 505 47.75 26.02 -16.25
CA GLU A 505 47.43 25.38 -17.53
C GLU A 505 48.11 23.99 -17.69
N ASP A 506 49.29 23.83 -17.09
CA ASP A 506 50.16 22.65 -17.16
C ASP A 506 50.01 21.68 -15.96
N ALA A 507 49.07 21.95 -15.04
CA ALA A 507 48.87 21.11 -13.85
C ALA A 507 48.50 19.67 -14.24
N THR A 508 49.41 18.72 -13.99
CA THR A 508 49.21 17.30 -14.27
C THR A 508 48.58 16.57 -13.07
N PRO A 509 47.42 15.92 -13.23
CA PRO A 509 46.79 15.20 -12.13
C PRO A 509 47.52 13.91 -11.75
N GLY A 510 47.42 13.56 -10.47
CA GLY A 510 47.67 12.19 -10.04
C GLY A 510 46.48 11.27 -10.35
N LEU A 511 46.72 9.96 -10.28
CA LEU A 511 45.69 8.93 -10.46
C LEU A 511 44.99 8.69 -9.11
N ALA A 512 43.66 8.78 -9.09
CA ALA A 512 42.87 8.63 -7.87
C ALA A 512 42.42 7.17 -7.65
N SER A 513 41.76 6.59 -8.65
CA SER A 513 41.21 5.23 -8.58
C SER A 513 40.95 4.65 -9.96
N ALA A 514 40.67 3.35 -10.02
CA ALA A 514 40.19 2.65 -11.21
C ALA A 514 38.91 1.90 -10.87
N ASP A 515 37.93 1.97 -11.75
CA ASP A 515 36.63 1.31 -11.60
C ASP A 515 36.23 0.60 -12.91
N PRO A 516 36.01 -0.73 -12.90
CA PRO A 516 36.14 -1.63 -11.76
C PRO A 516 37.60 -1.93 -11.38
N SER A 517 37.84 -2.18 -10.09
CA SER A 517 39.09 -2.75 -9.56
C SER A 517 38.82 -3.50 -8.24
N PRO A 518 39.08 -4.83 -8.15
CA PRO A 518 39.61 -5.70 -9.21
C PRO A 518 38.58 -5.93 -10.33
N VAL A 519 39.07 -6.38 -11.49
CA VAL A 519 38.25 -6.80 -12.62
C VAL A 519 38.20 -8.32 -12.66
N VAL A 520 37.03 -8.91 -12.81
CA VAL A 520 36.87 -10.34 -13.11
C VAL A 520 36.18 -10.47 -14.45
N MET A 521 36.78 -11.18 -15.41
CA MET A 521 36.23 -11.28 -16.76
C MET A 521 36.38 -12.68 -17.36
N PRO A 522 35.42 -13.14 -18.19
CA PRO A 522 35.51 -14.44 -18.84
C PRO A 522 36.60 -14.46 -19.93
N LEU A 523 37.00 -15.65 -20.36
CA LEU A 523 37.92 -15.86 -21.49
C LEU A 523 37.40 -15.18 -22.78
N GLY A 524 38.27 -14.44 -23.46
CA GLY A 524 37.96 -13.75 -24.73
C GLY A 524 37.01 -12.55 -24.63
N ALA A 525 36.75 -12.03 -23.43
CA ALA A 525 35.86 -10.91 -23.20
C ALA A 525 36.56 -9.55 -23.33
N ALA A 526 35.78 -8.49 -23.56
CA ALA A 526 36.25 -7.11 -23.54
C ALA A 526 35.57 -6.33 -22.40
N ALA A 527 36.32 -5.45 -21.74
CA ALA A 527 35.81 -4.57 -20.70
C ALA A 527 36.44 -3.18 -20.82
N THR A 528 35.89 -2.19 -20.11
CA THR A 528 36.48 -0.85 -20.00
C THR A 528 36.68 -0.50 -18.53
N ILE A 529 37.89 -0.10 -18.17
CA ILE A 529 38.24 0.39 -16.84
C ILE A 529 38.24 1.93 -16.90
N THR A 530 37.50 2.56 -16.01
CA THR A 530 37.49 4.02 -15.84
C THR A 530 38.55 4.41 -14.81
N VAL A 531 39.55 5.18 -15.23
CA VAL A 531 40.58 5.72 -14.35
C VAL A 531 40.19 7.13 -13.93
N ASN A 532 39.88 7.32 -12.65
CA ASN A 532 39.54 8.63 -12.09
C ASN A 532 40.83 9.40 -11.75
N LEU A 533 40.85 10.69 -12.09
CA LEU A 533 41.96 11.61 -11.84
C LEU A 533 41.68 12.45 -10.59
N LEU A 534 42.73 12.86 -9.87
CA LEU A 534 42.58 13.69 -8.66
C LEU A 534 42.09 15.12 -8.96
N HIS A 535 42.29 15.60 -10.18
CA HIS A 535 41.76 16.85 -10.72
C HIS A 535 41.78 16.80 -12.26
N PRO A 536 41.17 17.77 -12.97
CA PRO A 536 41.10 17.77 -14.42
C PRO A 536 42.47 17.71 -15.11
N ALA A 537 42.54 16.97 -16.22
CA ALA A 537 43.72 16.85 -17.09
C ALA A 537 44.10 18.21 -17.72
N PRO A 538 45.39 18.52 -17.92
CA PRO A 538 45.89 19.80 -18.44
C PRO A 538 45.39 20.13 -19.85
N VAL A 539 45.65 21.36 -20.30
CA VAL A 539 45.37 21.81 -21.68
C VAL A 539 46.09 20.88 -22.67
N GLY A 540 45.38 20.38 -23.69
CA GLY A 540 45.89 19.37 -24.61
C GLY A 540 45.81 17.91 -24.12
N GLY A 541 45.29 17.66 -22.92
CA GLY A 541 45.10 16.33 -22.35
C GLY A 541 46.35 15.71 -21.75
N MET A 542 46.24 14.45 -21.32
CA MET A 542 47.30 13.73 -20.61
C MET A 542 47.37 12.28 -21.07
N VAL A 543 48.58 11.83 -21.43
CA VAL A 543 48.82 10.45 -21.84
C VAL A 543 49.15 9.60 -20.61
N LEU A 544 48.45 8.48 -20.48
CA LEU A 544 48.73 7.42 -19.50
C LEU A 544 49.36 6.24 -20.23
N THR A 545 50.43 5.70 -19.67
CA THR A 545 51.01 4.43 -20.14
C THR A 545 50.32 3.27 -19.46
N VAL A 546 49.99 2.23 -20.21
CA VAL A 546 49.34 1.03 -19.69
C VAL A 546 50.21 -0.17 -20.02
N SER A 547 50.49 -1.00 -19.03
CA SER A 547 51.25 -2.25 -19.20
C SER A 547 50.57 -3.38 -18.44
N SER A 548 50.67 -4.60 -18.99
CA SER A 548 50.23 -5.81 -18.30
C SER A 548 51.46 -6.66 -17.99
N ASP A 549 51.49 -7.25 -16.79
CA ASP A 549 52.49 -8.26 -16.43
C ASP A 549 52.33 -9.59 -17.19
N SER A 550 51.19 -9.80 -17.85
CA SER A 550 50.84 -11.02 -18.60
C SER A 550 50.01 -10.72 -19.84
N ILE A 551 50.67 -10.27 -20.93
CA ILE A 551 50.02 -9.90 -22.19
C ILE A 551 49.22 -11.04 -22.86
N ASN A 552 49.54 -12.29 -22.54
CA ASN A 552 48.81 -13.47 -23.03
C ASN A 552 47.46 -13.69 -22.30
N LEU A 553 47.30 -13.12 -21.09
CA LEU A 553 46.08 -13.19 -20.30
C LEU A 553 45.20 -11.97 -20.53
N VAL A 554 45.79 -10.77 -20.57
CA VAL A 554 45.04 -9.52 -20.79
C VAL A 554 45.83 -8.59 -21.69
N THR A 555 45.15 -8.01 -22.66
CA THR A 555 45.67 -7.00 -23.58
C THR A 555 44.96 -5.67 -23.35
N ALA A 556 45.70 -4.57 -23.49
CA ALA A 556 45.21 -3.20 -23.46
C ALA A 556 46.06 -2.35 -24.40
N PRO A 557 45.58 -1.19 -24.88
CA PRO A 557 46.42 -0.24 -25.60
C PRO A 557 47.61 0.20 -24.75
N ALA A 558 48.81 0.28 -25.34
CA ALA A 558 50.02 0.68 -24.61
C ALA A 558 49.92 2.09 -24.01
N THR A 559 49.08 2.95 -24.61
CA THR A 559 48.76 4.27 -24.09
C THR A 559 47.26 4.54 -24.22
N VAL A 560 46.74 5.30 -23.27
CA VAL A 560 45.41 5.93 -23.34
C VAL A 560 45.53 7.41 -23.03
N THR A 561 44.55 8.21 -23.41
CA THR A 561 44.56 9.67 -23.20
C THR A 561 43.37 10.09 -22.35
N ALA A 562 43.62 10.82 -21.27
CA ALA A 562 42.62 11.65 -20.63
C ALA A 562 42.45 12.91 -21.48
N THR A 563 41.22 13.21 -21.91
CA THR A 563 40.94 14.42 -22.70
C THR A 563 41.20 15.66 -21.87
N GLU A 564 41.56 16.77 -22.53
CA GLU A 564 41.66 18.09 -21.89
C GLU A 564 40.46 18.37 -20.97
N ASP A 565 40.75 18.84 -19.76
CA ASP A 565 39.79 19.13 -18.69
C ASP A 565 38.92 17.94 -18.23
N GLY A 566 39.19 16.74 -18.73
CA GLY A 566 38.54 15.51 -18.29
C GLY A 566 39.01 15.07 -16.90
N LEU A 567 38.08 14.53 -16.10
CA LEU A 567 38.36 13.92 -14.80
C LEU A 567 38.61 12.41 -14.88
N VAL A 568 38.45 11.82 -16.07
CA VAL A 568 38.57 10.37 -16.27
C VAL A 568 39.35 10.04 -17.54
N ALA A 569 39.97 8.86 -17.56
CA ALA A 569 40.49 8.20 -18.75
C ALA A 569 39.90 6.79 -18.87
N LEU A 570 39.53 6.38 -20.08
CA LEU A 570 38.96 5.06 -20.33
C LEU A 570 40.05 4.11 -20.86
N VAL A 571 40.23 2.98 -20.19
CA VAL A 571 41.18 1.92 -20.55
C VAL A 571 40.42 0.69 -21.04
N PRO A 572 40.30 0.49 -22.36
CA PRO A 572 39.72 -0.75 -22.88
C PRO A 572 40.70 -1.91 -22.65
N VAL A 573 40.17 -3.04 -22.20
CA VAL A 573 40.92 -4.28 -21.93
C VAL A 573 40.26 -5.47 -22.62
N THR A 574 41.04 -6.46 -23.01
CA THR A 574 40.54 -7.70 -23.62
C THR A 574 41.28 -8.90 -23.04
N SER A 575 40.55 -9.90 -22.55
CA SER A 575 41.14 -11.13 -22.02
C SER A 575 41.51 -12.10 -23.14
N GLY A 576 42.57 -12.88 -22.92
CA GLY A 576 43.04 -13.92 -23.81
C GLY A 576 42.28 -15.25 -23.64
N ALA A 577 42.82 -16.30 -24.28
CA ALA A 577 42.24 -17.65 -24.25
C ALA A 577 42.72 -18.50 -23.05
N ALA A 578 43.54 -17.95 -22.16
CA ALA A 578 44.06 -18.65 -20.98
C ALA A 578 43.48 -18.04 -19.69
N LYS A 579 43.26 -18.90 -18.68
CA LYS A 579 42.82 -18.48 -17.35
C LYS A 579 43.99 -18.15 -16.44
N GLY A 580 43.77 -17.24 -15.50
CA GLY A 580 44.78 -16.81 -14.54
C GLY A 580 44.55 -15.37 -14.07
N SER A 581 45.49 -14.85 -13.29
CA SER A 581 45.48 -13.48 -12.81
C SER A 581 46.56 -12.68 -13.52
N ALA A 582 46.24 -11.45 -13.91
CA ALA A 582 47.19 -10.47 -14.43
C ALA A 582 47.04 -9.15 -13.66
N THR A 583 48.09 -8.36 -13.60
CA THR A 583 48.06 -6.98 -13.10
C THR A 583 48.22 -6.03 -14.27
N LEU A 584 47.23 -5.15 -14.45
CA LEU A 584 47.33 -4.04 -15.37
C LEU A 584 47.84 -2.81 -14.60
N THR A 585 49.04 -2.35 -14.94
CA THR A 585 49.63 -1.13 -14.40
C THR A 585 49.29 0.04 -15.30
N ILE A 586 48.58 1.03 -14.76
CA ILE A 586 48.36 2.35 -15.39
C ILE A 586 49.30 3.35 -14.72
N GLN A 587 50.03 4.12 -15.51
CA GLN A 587 51.06 5.01 -15.00
C GLN A 587 51.02 6.38 -15.67
N SER A 588 51.32 7.41 -14.89
CA SER A 588 51.69 8.73 -15.39
C SER A 588 52.82 9.33 -14.57
N GLY A 589 53.96 9.60 -15.21
CA GLY A 589 55.17 10.03 -14.51
C GLY A 589 55.55 9.03 -13.42
N SER A 590 55.63 9.49 -12.18
CA SER A 590 55.89 8.64 -11.00
C SER A 590 54.63 8.01 -10.37
N ASN A 591 53.44 8.42 -10.77
CA ASN A 591 52.18 7.91 -10.22
C ASN A 591 51.81 6.61 -10.91
N LYS A 592 51.48 5.59 -10.12
CA LYS A 592 51.16 4.25 -10.60
C LYS A 592 49.87 3.75 -9.94
N LEU A 593 49.00 3.13 -10.73
CA LEU A 593 47.78 2.49 -10.29
C LEU A 593 47.74 1.06 -10.84
N ASP A 594 47.69 0.07 -9.94
CA ASP A 594 47.61 -1.34 -10.31
C ASP A 594 46.16 -1.82 -10.21
N VAL A 595 45.69 -2.43 -11.29
CA VAL A 595 44.36 -3.06 -11.38
C VAL A 595 44.57 -4.55 -11.58
N LYS A 596 44.12 -5.34 -10.59
CA LYS A 596 44.15 -6.79 -10.69
C LYS A 596 43.01 -7.25 -11.62
N ILE A 597 43.33 -8.11 -12.57
CA ILE A 597 42.40 -8.69 -13.52
C ILE A 597 42.46 -10.21 -13.41
N ASP A 598 41.35 -10.83 -13.00
CA ASP A 598 41.19 -12.27 -12.90
C ASP A 598 40.41 -12.79 -14.12
N VAL A 599 41.08 -13.54 -14.98
CA VAL A 599 40.49 -14.19 -16.15
C VAL A 599 40.06 -15.60 -15.79
N VAL A 600 38.77 -15.86 -15.87
CA VAL A 600 38.15 -17.11 -15.40
C VAL A 600 37.39 -17.84 -16.50
N ASP A 601 37.19 -19.14 -16.31
CA ASP A 601 36.26 -19.92 -17.14
C ASP A 601 34.84 -19.31 -17.00
N PRO A 602 34.08 -19.12 -18.08
CA PRO A 602 32.73 -18.52 -18.01
C PRO A 602 31.81 -19.22 -17.01
N ALA A 603 31.95 -20.54 -16.85
CA ALA A 603 31.21 -21.33 -15.87
C ALA A 603 31.52 -20.95 -14.41
N ALA A 604 32.72 -20.44 -14.12
CA ALA A 604 33.11 -20.00 -12.77
C ALA A 604 32.43 -18.67 -12.37
N LEU A 605 31.88 -17.93 -13.33
CA LEU A 605 31.09 -16.72 -13.09
C LEU A 605 29.61 -17.02 -12.82
N SER A 606 29.22 -18.30 -12.75
CA SER A 606 27.82 -18.66 -12.53
C SER A 606 27.30 -18.12 -11.20
N ILE A 607 26.16 -17.44 -11.22
CA ILE A 607 25.41 -17.09 -10.01
C ILE A 607 24.42 -18.20 -9.67
N ASP A 608 24.19 -18.41 -8.37
CA ASP A 608 23.09 -19.25 -7.89
C ASP A 608 21.79 -18.43 -7.95
N VAL A 609 20.84 -18.92 -8.73
CA VAL A 609 19.49 -18.35 -8.85
C VAL A 609 18.44 -19.23 -8.18
N GLY A 610 18.86 -20.26 -7.44
CA GLY A 610 17.98 -21.07 -6.62
C GLY A 610 17.18 -20.19 -5.66
N GLY A 611 15.86 -20.43 -5.59
CA GLY A 611 14.94 -19.65 -4.77
C GLY A 611 14.44 -18.35 -5.41
N TRP A 612 14.96 -17.92 -6.57
CA TRP A 612 14.34 -16.85 -7.34
C TRP A 612 12.94 -17.26 -7.77
N LYS A 613 12.06 -16.27 -7.95
CA LYS A 613 10.62 -16.48 -8.12
C LYS A 613 10.13 -15.87 -9.43
N ILE A 614 9.33 -16.64 -10.15
CA ILE A 614 8.55 -16.19 -11.30
C ILE A 614 7.10 -16.09 -10.83
N VAL A 615 6.63 -14.87 -10.62
CA VAL A 615 5.33 -14.56 -10.02
C VAL A 615 4.36 -14.12 -11.10
N GLN A 616 3.23 -14.81 -11.23
CA GLN A 616 2.14 -14.40 -12.11
C GLN A 616 1.25 -13.40 -11.36
N GLN A 617 1.07 -12.17 -11.88
CA GLN A 617 0.41 -11.10 -11.11
C GLN A 617 -1.11 -11.29 -10.96
N ASN A 618 -1.77 -11.88 -11.96
CA ASN A 618 -3.23 -12.08 -11.95
C ASN A 618 -3.63 -13.43 -11.33
N SER A 619 -2.71 -14.08 -10.58
CA SER A 619 -2.99 -15.33 -9.88
C SER A 619 -2.14 -15.45 -8.61
N SER A 620 -2.46 -16.39 -7.72
CA SER A 620 -1.62 -16.73 -6.57
C SER A 620 -0.44 -17.65 -6.93
N LYS A 621 -0.20 -17.93 -8.22
CA LYS A 621 0.83 -18.88 -8.64
C LYS A 621 2.20 -18.23 -8.69
N THR A 622 3.13 -18.84 -7.96
CA THR A 622 4.55 -18.49 -7.97
C THR A 622 5.35 -19.75 -8.27
N PHE A 623 6.18 -19.72 -9.30
CA PHE A 623 7.18 -20.76 -9.56
C PHE A 623 8.51 -20.35 -8.96
N MET A 624 9.07 -21.21 -8.09
CA MET A 624 10.38 -20.99 -7.49
C MET A 624 11.43 -21.81 -8.24
N LEU A 625 12.55 -21.20 -8.60
CA LEU A 625 13.66 -21.92 -9.18
C LEU A 625 14.23 -22.91 -8.15
N PRO A 626 14.51 -24.16 -8.56
CA PRO A 626 15.02 -25.20 -7.67
C PRO A 626 16.38 -24.82 -7.10
N ALA A 627 16.67 -25.30 -5.90
CA ALA A 627 17.96 -25.09 -5.25
C ALA A 627 19.12 -25.56 -6.14
N GLY A 628 20.16 -24.73 -6.27
CA GLY A 628 21.32 -25.00 -7.12
C GLY A 628 21.11 -24.71 -8.61
N ALA A 629 19.98 -24.11 -9.01
CA ALA A 629 19.83 -23.54 -10.34
C ALA A 629 20.88 -22.45 -10.55
N LYS A 630 21.61 -22.51 -11.67
CA LYS A 630 22.71 -21.58 -11.96
C LYS A 630 22.54 -20.90 -13.30
N MET A 631 23.01 -19.65 -13.36
CA MET A 631 23.08 -18.85 -14.59
C MET A 631 24.49 -18.29 -14.75
N VAL A 632 25.06 -18.39 -15.94
CA VAL A 632 26.33 -17.72 -16.28
C VAL A 632 26.05 -16.35 -16.88
N PRO A 633 26.87 -15.30 -16.61
CA PRO A 633 26.75 -14.02 -17.29
C PRO A 633 26.82 -14.17 -18.81
N GLY A 634 25.87 -13.54 -19.51
CA GLY A 634 25.64 -13.71 -20.95
C GLY A 634 24.86 -14.98 -21.33
N GLY A 635 24.44 -15.79 -20.36
CA GLY A 635 23.66 -17.02 -20.53
C GLY A 635 22.16 -16.85 -20.30
N THR A 636 21.42 -17.93 -20.61
CA THR A 636 19.95 -17.98 -20.51
C THR A 636 19.51 -19.15 -19.63
N LEU A 637 18.45 -18.96 -18.86
CA LEU A 637 17.77 -20.04 -18.15
C LEU A 637 16.37 -20.19 -18.71
N VAL A 638 16.04 -21.38 -19.19
CA VAL A 638 14.76 -21.71 -19.80
C VAL A 638 13.94 -22.51 -18.79
N VAL A 639 12.74 -22.01 -18.47
CA VAL A 639 11.76 -22.76 -17.65
C VAL A 639 10.62 -23.19 -18.56
N GLY A 640 10.62 -24.46 -18.94
CA GLY A 640 9.57 -25.06 -19.76
C GLY A 640 8.46 -25.67 -18.90
N ARG A 641 7.22 -25.62 -19.39
CA ARG A 641 6.08 -26.27 -18.74
C ARG A 641 6.01 -27.74 -19.15
N ASN A 642 5.85 -28.63 -18.17
CA ASN A 642 5.50 -30.04 -18.35
C ASN A 642 6.32 -30.81 -19.43
N ALA A 643 7.63 -30.51 -19.51
CA ALA A 643 8.54 -31.13 -20.47
C ALA A 643 9.93 -31.29 -19.87
N ASP A 644 10.51 -32.48 -19.98
CA ASP A 644 11.95 -32.63 -19.88
C ASP A 644 12.66 -31.97 -21.08
N GLN A 645 13.96 -31.68 -20.93
CA GLN A 645 14.72 -30.96 -21.94
C GLN A 645 14.68 -31.64 -23.32
N ALA A 646 14.74 -32.97 -23.36
CA ALA A 646 14.74 -33.71 -24.63
C ALA A 646 13.39 -33.57 -25.36
N LYS A 647 12.27 -33.62 -24.64
CA LYS A 647 10.94 -33.36 -25.20
C LYS A 647 10.79 -31.90 -25.65
N PHE A 648 11.28 -30.96 -24.85
CA PHE A 648 11.26 -29.54 -25.18
C PHE A 648 12.03 -29.25 -26.47
N GLU A 649 13.28 -29.70 -26.54
CA GLU A 649 14.15 -29.55 -27.71
C GLU A 649 13.58 -30.21 -28.96
N ALA A 650 12.98 -31.40 -28.83
CA ALA A 650 12.33 -32.09 -29.93
C ALA A 650 11.07 -31.35 -30.45
N PHE A 651 10.25 -30.82 -29.55
CA PHE A 651 9.03 -30.08 -29.91
C PHE A 651 9.37 -28.76 -30.61
N TRP A 652 10.25 -27.96 -29.99
CA TRP A 652 10.64 -26.66 -30.51
C TRP A 652 11.67 -26.73 -31.65
N GLN A 653 12.23 -27.91 -31.92
CA GLN A 653 13.30 -28.18 -32.91
C GLN A 653 14.56 -27.34 -32.65
N VAL A 654 14.99 -27.30 -31.39
CA VAL A 654 16.07 -26.43 -30.89
C VAL A 654 17.08 -27.24 -30.07
N GLN A 655 18.23 -26.63 -29.79
CA GLN A 655 19.21 -27.18 -28.86
C GLN A 655 19.57 -26.09 -27.85
N ILE A 656 19.42 -26.39 -26.56
CA ILE A 656 19.79 -25.45 -25.51
C ILE A 656 21.31 -25.30 -25.50
N GLY A 657 21.78 -24.04 -25.60
CA GLY A 657 23.21 -23.74 -25.72
C GLY A 657 24.01 -24.13 -24.47
N VAL A 658 25.32 -24.32 -24.62
CA VAL A 658 26.24 -24.73 -23.54
C VAL A 658 26.33 -23.74 -22.36
N ASN A 659 25.93 -22.48 -22.58
CA ASN A 659 25.84 -21.44 -21.56
C ASN A 659 24.40 -21.23 -21.07
N SER A 660 23.50 -22.19 -21.31
CA SER A 660 22.10 -22.12 -20.92
C SER A 660 21.70 -23.29 -20.04
N THR A 661 20.79 -23.02 -19.11
CA THR A 661 20.25 -24.02 -18.17
C THR A 661 18.79 -24.28 -18.50
N TYR A 662 18.36 -25.54 -18.61
CA TYR A 662 16.95 -25.90 -18.76
C TYR A 662 16.36 -26.44 -17.46
N ILE A 663 15.15 -25.99 -17.12
CA ILE A 663 14.39 -26.42 -15.96
C ILE A 663 12.99 -26.87 -16.40
N ASP A 664 12.63 -28.10 -16.04
CA ASP A 664 11.25 -28.60 -16.17
C ASP A 664 10.39 -28.05 -15.02
N GLY A 665 9.55 -27.09 -15.34
CA GLY A 665 8.60 -26.46 -14.43
C GLY A 665 7.39 -27.34 -14.08
N LYS A 666 7.23 -28.49 -14.75
CA LYS A 666 6.14 -29.44 -14.55
C LYS A 666 4.76 -28.74 -14.60
N ASN A 667 3.79 -29.24 -13.83
CA ASN A 667 2.47 -28.61 -13.68
C ASN A 667 2.44 -27.49 -12.63
N VAL A 668 3.60 -27.15 -12.04
CA VAL A 668 3.73 -26.06 -11.04
C VAL A 668 3.93 -24.72 -11.75
N PHE A 669 4.65 -24.72 -12.87
CA PHE A 669 4.79 -23.52 -13.68
C PHE A 669 3.43 -23.08 -14.26
N PRO A 670 3.07 -21.79 -14.15
CA PRO A 670 1.78 -21.30 -14.65
C PRO A 670 1.57 -21.48 -16.15
N SER A 671 0.30 -21.49 -16.56
CA SER A 671 -0.07 -21.42 -17.98
C SER A 671 0.20 -20.04 -18.56
N ILE A 672 0.54 -19.96 -19.84
CA ILE A 672 0.74 -18.73 -20.59
C ILE A 672 -0.25 -18.68 -21.76
N ASN A 673 -1.50 -18.28 -21.49
CA ASN A 673 -2.59 -18.26 -22.46
C ASN A 673 -2.91 -16.86 -23.04
N GLY A 674 -2.29 -15.81 -22.50
CA GLY A 674 -2.38 -14.44 -23.01
C GLY A 674 -2.81 -13.39 -21.98
N ASP A 675 -3.57 -13.79 -20.96
CA ASP A 675 -4.07 -12.85 -19.94
C ASP A 675 -3.07 -12.62 -18.80
N GLU A 676 -1.97 -13.37 -18.79
CA GLU A 676 -0.93 -13.36 -17.77
C GLU A 676 0.11 -12.26 -17.95
N THR A 677 0.68 -11.85 -16.82
CA THR A 677 1.88 -11.01 -16.75
C THR A 677 2.77 -11.55 -15.64
N PHE A 678 4.08 -11.59 -15.86
CA PHE A 678 5.03 -12.19 -14.94
C PHE A 678 5.99 -11.16 -14.35
N SER A 679 6.37 -11.37 -13.10
CA SER A 679 7.49 -10.67 -12.47
C SER A 679 8.56 -11.66 -12.06
N LEU A 680 9.81 -11.32 -12.37
CA LEU A 680 10.98 -12.01 -11.86
C LEU A 680 11.38 -11.35 -10.54
N LYS A 681 11.50 -12.14 -9.48
CA LYS A 681 11.99 -11.69 -8.17
C LYS A 681 13.18 -12.53 -7.73
N ASP A 682 14.10 -11.92 -6.99
CA ASP A 682 15.18 -12.66 -6.35
C ASP A 682 14.68 -13.51 -5.16
N ALA A 683 15.60 -14.22 -4.50
CA ALA A 683 15.28 -15.07 -3.35
C ALA A 683 14.70 -14.29 -2.15
N ASN A 684 15.06 -13.01 -2.02
CA ASN A 684 14.59 -12.11 -0.96
C ASN A 684 13.26 -11.43 -1.32
N GLY A 685 12.77 -11.60 -2.54
CA GLY A 685 11.53 -11.01 -3.03
C GLY A 685 11.68 -9.63 -3.69
N ALA A 686 12.91 -9.15 -3.90
CA ALA A 686 13.14 -7.93 -4.67
C ALA A 686 12.80 -8.17 -6.14
N VAL A 687 12.10 -7.23 -6.78
CA VAL A 687 11.72 -7.33 -8.20
C VAL A 687 12.94 -7.05 -9.07
N LEU A 688 13.34 -8.03 -9.87
CA LEU A 688 14.44 -7.92 -10.83
C LEU A 688 13.94 -7.47 -12.20
N ASP A 689 12.76 -7.95 -12.63
CA ASP A 689 12.08 -7.52 -13.86
C ASP A 689 10.56 -7.79 -13.78
N GLY A 690 9.78 -7.16 -14.64
CA GLY A 690 8.31 -7.27 -14.64
C GLY A 690 7.58 -6.17 -13.85
N PRO A 691 6.24 -6.19 -13.81
CA PRO A 691 5.38 -7.14 -14.53
C PRO A 691 5.47 -6.96 -16.05
N THR A 692 5.47 -8.06 -16.78
CA THR A 692 5.51 -8.05 -18.25
C THR A 692 4.21 -7.54 -18.88
N VAL A 693 4.18 -7.34 -20.19
CA VAL A 693 2.94 -7.00 -20.91
C VAL A 693 2.08 -8.24 -21.16
N LYS A 694 0.76 -8.06 -21.20
CA LYS A 694 -0.17 -9.12 -21.62
C LYS A 694 0.11 -9.53 -23.06
N LEU A 695 0.18 -10.84 -23.32
CA LEU A 695 0.28 -11.37 -24.68
C LEU A 695 -1.09 -11.29 -25.37
N VAL A 696 -1.10 -11.33 -26.71
CA VAL A 696 -2.39 -11.43 -27.42
C VAL A 696 -2.98 -12.82 -27.19
N LYS A 697 -4.15 -12.85 -26.54
CA LYS A 697 -4.89 -14.08 -26.25
C LYS A 697 -5.15 -14.91 -27.50
N GLY A 698 -4.80 -16.20 -27.44
CA GLY A 698 -5.07 -17.18 -28.50
C GLY A 698 -4.20 -17.05 -29.75
N VAL A 699 -3.08 -16.31 -29.69
CA VAL A 699 -2.11 -16.19 -30.78
C VAL A 699 -0.78 -16.79 -30.33
N ALA A 700 -0.26 -17.74 -31.10
CA ALA A 700 1.08 -18.27 -30.90
C ALA A 700 2.12 -17.19 -31.26
N ALA A 701 2.77 -16.62 -30.25
CA ALA A 701 3.69 -15.51 -30.41
C ALA A 701 4.86 -15.60 -29.42
N ASN A 702 6.02 -15.11 -29.86
CA ASN A 702 7.20 -14.93 -29.02
C ASN A 702 7.29 -13.46 -28.63
N TYR A 703 7.36 -13.16 -27.34
CA TYR A 703 7.56 -11.81 -26.82
C TYR A 703 8.94 -11.73 -26.18
N LYS A 704 9.88 -11.15 -26.91
CA LYS A 704 11.27 -10.99 -26.45
C LYS A 704 11.53 -9.55 -26.02
N ARG A 705 12.21 -9.37 -24.88
CA ARG A 705 12.65 -8.06 -24.41
C ARG A 705 13.62 -7.39 -25.41
N LYS A 706 13.47 -6.07 -25.62
CA LYS A 706 14.28 -5.19 -26.48
C LYS A 706 14.92 -4.07 -25.66
N LEU A 707 16.14 -3.64 -26.04
CA LEU A 707 16.83 -2.46 -25.47
C LEU A 707 16.94 -1.25 -26.43
N PRO A 708 17.17 -0.02 -25.88
CA PRO A 708 17.20 0.30 -24.43
C PRO A 708 15.96 1.01 -23.87
N VAL A 709 15.68 0.69 -22.59
CA VAL A 709 14.92 1.39 -21.51
C VAL A 709 13.41 1.69 -21.66
N SER A 710 12.57 0.75 -21.22
CA SER A 710 11.35 1.07 -20.46
C SER A 710 10.94 -0.10 -19.55
N SER A 711 10.05 0.18 -18.59
CA SER A 711 9.46 -0.82 -17.70
C SER A 711 8.92 -2.02 -18.49
N ALA A 712 9.05 -3.23 -17.92
CA ALA A 712 8.51 -4.47 -18.50
C ALA A 712 7.03 -4.39 -18.90
N GLY A 713 6.26 -3.52 -18.23
CA GLY A 713 4.85 -3.28 -18.55
C GLY A 713 4.62 -2.43 -19.81
N THR A 714 5.66 -2.02 -20.53
CA THR A 714 5.54 -1.15 -21.72
C THR A 714 5.67 -1.95 -23.01
N VAL A 715 4.65 -1.91 -23.89
CA VAL A 715 4.62 -2.69 -25.15
C VAL A 715 5.83 -2.39 -26.05
N SER A 716 6.34 -1.16 -26.06
CA SER A 716 7.53 -0.76 -26.84
C SER A 716 8.82 -1.47 -26.42
N SER A 717 8.86 -2.08 -25.22
CA SER A 717 10.00 -2.87 -24.76
C SER A 717 10.04 -4.29 -25.30
N TRP A 718 9.08 -4.68 -26.14
CA TRP A 718 8.92 -6.04 -26.61
C TRP A 718 8.99 -6.10 -28.12
N SER A 719 9.63 -7.15 -28.62
CA SER A 719 9.56 -7.57 -30.02
C SER A 719 8.65 -8.80 -30.11
N THR A 720 7.70 -8.75 -31.03
CA THR A 720 6.74 -9.83 -31.27
C THR A 720 7.03 -10.49 -32.61
N GLY A 721 6.90 -11.80 -32.68
CA GLY A 721 7.06 -12.57 -33.92
C GLY A 721 6.25 -13.86 -33.92
N PRO A 722 5.85 -14.37 -35.10
CA PRO A 722 5.09 -15.60 -35.20
C PRO A 722 5.88 -16.81 -34.67
N VAL A 723 5.17 -17.76 -34.08
CA VAL A 723 5.72 -19.07 -33.72
C VAL A 723 5.69 -19.98 -34.95
N ALA A 724 6.86 -20.47 -35.37
CA ALA A 724 6.99 -21.54 -36.37
C ALA A 724 7.92 -22.63 -35.82
N PRO A 725 7.71 -23.92 -36.16
CA PRO A 725 8.73 -24.95 -35.95
C PRO A 725 10.05 -24.52 -36.61
N GLY A 726 11.12 -24.40 -35.83
CA GLY A 726 12.41 -23.82 -36.25
C GLY A 726 12.49 -22.28 -36.29
N GLY A 727 11.47 -21.57 -35.78
CA GLY A 727 11.27 -20.12 -35.94
C GLY A 727 11.69 -19.20 -34.77
N PRO A 728 11.85 -19.69 -33.53
CA PRO A 728 12.72 -19.05 -32.56
C PRO A 728 13.79 -20.04 -32.04
N THR A 729 15.03 -19.60 -31.88
CA THR A 729 16.04 -20.32 -31.08
C THR A 729 15.90 -19.89 -29.62
N PRO A 730 15.39 -20.73 -28.71
CA PRO A 730 15.60 -20.54 -27.29
C PRO A 730 17.10 -20.45 -26.99
N GLY A 731 17.48 -19.55 -26.08
CA GLY A 731 18.88 -19.29 -25.74
C GLY A 731 19.64 -18.38 -26.72
N ALA A 732 18.99 -17.81 -27.74
CA ALA A 732 19.59 -16.75 -28.54
C ALA A 732 19.43 -15.40 -27.85
N VAL A 733 20.55 -14.81 -27.42
CA VAL A 733 20.62 -13.44 -26.90
C VAL A 733 19.96 -12.48 -27.91
N PRO A 734 18.96 -11.67 -27.53
CA PRO A 734 18.32 -10.72 -28.44
C PRO A 734 19.34 -9.74 -29.04
N ALA A 735 19.21 -9.41 -30.33
CA ALA A 735 20.03 -8.39 -30.94
C ALA A 735 19.77 -7.01 -30.27
N GLY A 736 20.83 -6.31 -29.85
CA GLY A 736 20.75 -4.95 -29.30
C GLY A 736 20.84 -4.82 -27.77
N VAL A 737 21.17 -5.88 -27.03
CA VAL A 737 21.25 -5.84 -25.54
C VAL A 737 22.59 -5.39 -24.95
N ALA A 738 23.45 -4.74 -25.73
CA ALA A 738 24.70 -4.19 -25.20
C ALA A 738 24.40 -3.09 -24.17
N GLY A 739 24.81 -3.29 -22.91
CA GLY A 739 24.67 -2.31 -21.82
C GLY A 739 23.58 -2.59 -20.77
N GLN A 740 22.85 -3.71 -20.85
CA GLN A 740 21.94 -4.11 -19.77
C GLN A 740 22.72 -4.58 -18.54
N LYS A 741 22.35 -4.09 -17.35
CA LYS A 741 23.04 -4.45 -16.10
C LYS A 741 22.26 -5.43 -15.22
N THR A 742 20.95 -5.59 -15.45
CA THR A 742 20.05 -6.39 -14.61
C THR A 742 19.46 -7.59 -15.36
N PRO A 743 19.18 -8.71 -14.66
CA PRO A 743 18.47 -9.85 -15.23
C PRO A 743 17.09 -9.48 -15.77
N TYR A 744 16.60 -10.18 -16.79
CA TYR A 744 15.29 -9.90 -17.40
C TYR A 744 14.58 -11.16 -17.88
N ILE A 745 13.25 -11.06 -18.04
CA ILE A 745 12.37 -12.18 -18.43
C ILE A 745 11.78 -11.98 -19.83
N SER A 746 11.70 -13.05 -20.63
CA SER A 746 10.98 -13.11 -21.92
C SER A 746 9.97 -14.26 -21.93
N GLU A 747 8.92 -14.12 -22.74
CA GLU A 747 7.74 -15.00 -22.73
C GLU A 747 7.46 -15.62 -24.09
N PHE A 748 7.07 -16.90 -24.07
CA PHE A 748 6.84 -17.69 -25.26
C PHE A 748 5.57 -18.53 -25.08
N SER A 749 4.58 -18.29 -25.95
CA SER A 749 3.31 -19.02 -25.96
C SER A 749 3.09 -19.69 -27.31
N ASP A 750 2.73 -20.97 -27.29
CA ASP A 750 2.34 -21.78 -28.46
C ASP A 750 0.82 -21.77 -28.70
N ALA A 751 0.05 -20.94 -27.98
CA ALA A 751 -1.41 -21.00 -27.94
C ALA A 751 -2.07 -20.68 -29.30
N THR A 752 -2.41 -21.71 -30.09
CA THR A 752 -3.30 -21.60 -31.27
C THR A 752 -4.76 -21.89 -30.92
N GLY A 753 -5.23 -21.45 -29.75
CA GLY A 753 -6.65 -21.52 -29.35
C GLY A 753 -7.28 -22.92 -29.24
N SER A 754 -6.53 -24.01 -29.42
CA SER A 754 -7.06 -25.37 -29.55
C SER A 754 -6.87 -26.27 -28.32
N GLY A 755 -6.55 -25.71 -27.16
CA GLY A 755 -6.59 -26.43 -25.88
C GLY A 755 -5.44 -27.39 -25.58
N ASN A 756 -4.35 -27.40 -26.36
CA ASN A 756 -3.16 -28.20 -26.08
C ASN A 756 -1.96 -27.30 -25.71
N TYR A 757 -1.98 -26.77 -24.48
CA TYR A 757 -0.97 -25.88 -23.89
C TYR A 757 0.22 -26.65 -23.31
N ILE A 758 0.89 -27.48 -24.13
CA ILE A 758 1.78 -28.52 -23.57
C ILE A 758 3.22 -28.00 -23.35
N TYR A 759 3.72 -27.00 -24.08
CA TYR A 759 5.15 -26.62 -24.03
C TYR A 759 5.45 -25.11 -24.02
N GLU A 760 4.63 -24.34 -23.32
CA GLU A 760 4.89 -22.92 -22.99
C GLU A 760 6.17 -22.76 -22.15
N PHE A 761 6.88 -21.64 -22.29
CA PHE A 761 8.08 -21.39 -21.51
C PHE A 761 8.38 -19.91 -21.31
N VAL A 762 9.24 -19.65 -20.32
CA VAL A 762 9.88 -18.35 -20.12
C VAL A 762 11.38 -18.48 -20.20
N GLU A 763 12.03 -17.40 -20.61
CA GLU A 763 13.48 -17.28 -20.59
C GLU A 763 13.91 -16.19 -19.62
N LEU A 764 14.82 -16.53 -18.72
CA LEU A 764 15.56 -15.57 -17.92
C LEU A 764 16.91 -15.34 -18.58
N HIS A 765 17.27 -14.09 -18.78
CA HIS A 765 18.56 -13.72 -19.37
C HIS A 765 19.39 -12.98 -18.34
N LEU A 766 20.64 -13.42 -18.15
CA LEU A 766 21.62 -12.73 -17.31
C LEU A 766 22.58 -11.97 -18.23
N PRO A 767 22.60 -10.63 -18.24
CA PRO A 767 23.50 -9.88 -19.09
C PRO A 767 24.97 -10.24 -18.84
N ALA A 768 25.80 -10.20 -19.89
CA ALA A 768 27.25 -10.21 -19.73
C ALA A 768 27.62 -8.87 -19.09
N GLN A 769 28.01 -8.89 -17.81
CA GLN A 769 28.40 -7.68 -17.09
C GLN A 769 29.76 -7.15 -17.53
#